data_AF-A0A9D8MZH9-F1
#
_entry.id   AF-A0A9D8MZH9-F1
#
_cell.length_a   1.000
_cell.length_b   1.000
_cell.length_c   1.000
_cell.angle_alpha   90.00
_cell.angle_beta   90.00
_cell.angle_gamma   90.00
#
_symmetry.space_group_name_H-M   'P 1'
#
loop_
_entity.id
_entity.type
_entity.pdbx_description
1 polymer ?
#
loop_
_entity_poly.entity_id
_entity_poly.type
_entity_poly.pdbx_seq_one_letter_code
_entity_poly.pdbx_strand_id
1 'polypeptide(L)'
;TIQGIPDDIFSTDEQENFYYITFANSDLVMQDMGDSQNVTTQGRKYGEKSQLWKLVGNKDNFQLVNKGSGRSAYYDGSRVKTRQNADDNGFTIEVTNNTNYKGKYEIAWLGAASGANRYFNQWGGTGVGREIGLWQAADVNNPLSLMSEDDVMPAEFCVGEKGKRPTDIHDFSLWYDVPATATGVSDTWMEYALPMGNGQIGATIRGGVLCDNIQFNEKTLWSGTATNSGNQGYFQNFGSILVKDKSDAFSATDSDNKPIERYNRFLDIIDGVAGVNFETADGQTSFHRRYFASATDKVFVAHYEAEGTEAMALNISYAPDGQINAGSVTYTTEDDGTASATFSGKMQIVSYNTRFKVKTDGTTSINSEGINVTGATWMDIIMAAATDYDASKASFVSGQTASDLSQTVSSRINDAVEKGYATLLADHKVTHSALMNRVNLQLGGSSTMTTEDLIKFYNASEQNKTSSDGLFLEALYFQYGRYFTIGANLDTSIHAPSNLQGIWNDRSNTSFWHCDIHADINVQMNYWPADPTNLSEMHLPFLNHILDLGAPESNSPWYQFARMIKSGAHGWTVAVENNIFGGTSNWCNNSMKTLGAWYCTHLWRYYKYTMDKAFLQRALPVMYQNALFTKSIVTKDSNGLYEIKNEFSPEHGPVDVTAFAQQTSYEVLDEVMKGHAELGDESPLTASDIAVIQDLYDNFDKGLWVETYNGKECISEWKNNALSDPGHRHLS
;
A
#
# COMPACT_ATOMS: atom_id res chain seq x y z
N THR A 1 13.54 16.33 1.64
CA THR A 1 13.80 17.76 1.93
C THR A 1 12.54 18.32 2.53
N ILE A 2 12.60 19.06 3.64
CA ILE A 2 11.39 19.72 4.20
C ILE A 2 10.86 20.64 3.11
N GLN A 3 9.73 20.29 2.49
CA GLN A 3 9.08 21.15 1.51
C GLN A 3 8.75 22.45 2.24
N GLY A 4 9.21 23.58 1.71
CA GLY A 4 8.82 24.89 2.20
C GLY A 4 7.31 25.09 2.05
N ILE A 5 6.80 26.19 2.61
CA ILE A 5 5.40 26.58 2.41
C ILE A 5 5.24 26.98 0.93
N PRO A 6 4.40 26.29 0.15
CA PRO A 6 4.18 26.64 -1.26
C PRO A 6 3.47 28.00 -1.37
N ASP A 7 3.84 28.82 -2.36
CA ASP A 7 3.24 30.15 -2.54
C ASP A 7 1.79 30.06 -3.09
N ASP A 8 1.44 28.96 -3.74
CA ASP A 8 0.11 28.70 -4.34
C ASP A 8 -0.98 28.37 -3.30
N ILE A 9 -0.64 28.21 -2.02
CA ILE A 9 -1.66 28.03 -0.98
C ILE A 9 -2.44 29.31 -0.64
N PHE A 10 -1.89 30.48 -0.98
CA PHE A 10 -2.52 31.77 -0.71
C PHE A 10 -3.47 32.15 -1.85
N SER A 11 -4.66 32.62 -1.49
CA SER A 11 -5.63 33.13 -2.45
C SER A 11 -5.24 34.52 -2.95
N THR A 12 -5.42 34.73 -4.25
CA THR A 12 -5.23 36.01 -4.93
C THR A 12 -6.57 36.55 -5.44
N ASP A 13 -6.58 37.75 -6.01
CA ASP A 13 -7.78 38.31 -6.66
C ASP A 13 -8.21 37.52 -7.90
N GLU A 14 -7.30 36.73 -8.49
CA GLU A 14 -7.52 35.94 -9.71
C GLU A 14 -7.86 34.47 -9.42
N GLN A 15 -7.43 33.95 -8.27
CA GLN A 15 -7.61 32.54 -7.90
C GLN A 15 -7.87 32.40 -6.39
N GLU A 16 -9.06 31.88 -6.05
CA GLU A 16 -9.41 31.52 -4.68
C GLU A 16 -9.13 30.04 -4.42
N ASN A 17 -8.33 29.77 -3.39
CA ASN A 17 -8.00 28.42 -2.94
C ASN A 17 -8.57 28.22 -1.53
N PHE A 18 -9.44 27.22 -1.36
CA PHE A 18 -10.11 26.91 -0.10
C PHE A 18 -9.64 25.56 0.45
N TYR A 19 -9.39 25.53 1.76
CA TYR A 19 -8.83 24.37 2.44
C TYR A 19 -9.62 24.00 3.69
N TYR A 20 -9.68 22.70 3.97
CA TYR A 20 -9.90 22.22 5.32
C TYR A 20 -8.60 22.39 6.13
N ILE A 21 -8.64 23.22 7.18
CA ILE A 21 -7.53 23.32 8.14
C ILE A 21 -7.64 22.12 9.08
N THR A 22 -6.81 21.10 8.84
CA THR A 22 -6.92 19.77 9.47
C THR A 22 -5.81 19.59 10.50
N PHE A 23 -6.14 19.32 11.76
CA PHE A 23 -5.15 19.10 12.82
C PHE A 23 -4.58 17.67 12.76
N ALA A 24 -3.26 17.54 12.69
CA ALA A 24 -2.57 16.27 12.41
C ALA A 24 -2.69 15.23 13.55
N ASN A 25 -2.96 15.64 14.78
CA ASN A 25 -3.11 14.72 15.92
C ASN A 25 -4.53 14.12 16.04
N SER A 26 -5.50 14.62 15.28
CA SER A 26 -6.91 14.20 15.41
C SER A 26 -7.66 14.03 14.09
N ASP A 27 -7.09 14.50 12.99
CA ASP A 27 -7.74 14.61 11.68
C ASP A 27 -9.04 15.43 11.67
N LEU A 28 -9.29 16.20 12.73
CA LEU A 28 -10.41 17.11 12.85
C LEU A 28 -10.11 18.44 12.17
N VAL A 29 -11.17 19.09 11.69
CA VAL A 29 -11.07 20.33 10.93
C VAL A 29 -11.61 21.52 11.70
N MET A 30 -11.09 22.70 11.41
CA MET A 30 -11.55 23.95 11.97
C MET A 30 -12.91 24.37 11.37
N GLN A 31 -13.92 24.67 12.21
CA GLN A 31 -15.25 25.10 11.77
C GLN A 31 -15.67 26.45 12.36
N ASP A 32 -16.20 27.32 11.50
CA ASP A 32 -16.86 28.58 11.86
C ASP A 32 -18.25 28.30 12.48
N MET A 33 -18.43 28.71 13.74
CA MET A 33 -19.65 28.44 14.52
C MET A 33 -20.64 29.60 14.55
N GLY A 34 -20.34 30.74 13.91
CA GLY A 34 -21.18 31.94 14.02
C GLY A 34 -20.39 33.19 14.38
N ASP A 35 -21.03 34.35 14.22
CA ASP A 35 -20.38 35.64 14.46
C ASP A 35 -20.05 35.77 15.95
N SER A 36 -18.80 36.16 16.22
CA SER A 36 -18.20 36.23 17.56
C SER A 36 -18.25 34.93 18.37
N GLN A 37 -18.51 33.78 17.74
CA GLN A 37 -18.47 32.47 18.37
C GLN A 37 -17.08 31.87 18.29
N ASN A 38 -16.76 30.99 19.24
CA ASN A 38 -15.52 30.23 19.23
C ASN A 38 -15.48 29.30 18.02
N VAL A 39 -14.37 29.33 17.31
CA VAL A 39 -14.06 28.33 16.29
C VAL A 39 -13.77 27.01 16.99
N THR A 40 -14.35 25.92 16.47
CA THR A 40 -14.21 24.59 17.09
C THR A 40 -13.73 23.54 16.09
N THR A 41 -13.14 22.46 16.60
CA THR A 41 -12.82 21.26 15.83
C THR A 41 -14.09 20.47 15.55
N GLN A 42 -14.24 19.97 14.33
CA GLN A 42 -15.38 19.15 13.92
C GLN A 42 -14.90 17.99 13.04
N GLY A 43 -15.71 16.93 12.97
CA GLY A 43 -15.51 15.91 11.96
C GLY A 43 -15.62 16.55 10.57
N ARG A 44 -14.67 16.25 9.69
CA ARG A 44 -14.65 16.81 8.33
C ARG A 44 -15.90 16.38 7.57
N LYS A 45 -16.55 17.34 6.92
CA LYS A 45 -17.74 17.15 6.08
C LYS A 45 -17.49 17.78 4.72
N TYR A 46 -17.59 16.98 3.67
CA TYR A 46 -17.46 17.48 2.30
C TYR A 46 -18.51 18.55 1.99
N GLY A 47 -18.14 19.58 1.23
CA GLY A 47 -19.04 20.68 0.88
C GLY A 47 -19.45 21.60 2.04
N GLU A 48 -19.03 21.30 3.28
CA GLU A 48 -19.38 22.10 4.46
C GLU A 48 -18.61 23.42 4.43
N LYS A 49 -19.24 24.45 3.86
CA LYS A 49 -18.62 25.76 3.65
C LYS A 49 -18.16 26.41 4.96
N SER A 50 -18.76 26.05 6.11
CA SER A 50 -18.29 26.53 7.41
C SER A 50 -16.96 25.91 7.87
N GLN A 51 -16.49 24.85 7.21
CA GLN A 51 -15.19 24.19 7.47
C GLN A 51 -14.08 24.57 6.47
N LEU A 52 -14.42 25.33 5.42
CA LEU A 52 -13.49 25.70 4.36
C LEU A 52 -12.96 27.13 4.55
N TRP A 53 -11.65 27.28 4.45
CA TRP A 53 -10.94 28.52 4.74
C TRP A 53 -9.99 28.87 3.60
N LYS A 54 -9.97 30.14 3.20
CA LYS A 54 -8.92 30.67 2.34
C LYS A 54 -7.93 31.51 3.13
N LEU A 55 -6.67 31.49 2.71
CA LEU A 55 -5.60 32.31 3.28
C LEU A 55 -5.40 33.52 2.35
N VAL A 56 -5.76 34.71 2.81
CA VAL A 56 -5.63 35.95 2.02
C VAL A 56 -4.42 36.73 2.50
N GLY A 57 -3.37 36.83 1.67
CA GLY A 57 -2.10 37.47 2.02
C GLY A 57 -0.91 36.63 1.57
N ASN A 58 0.08 36.47 2.45
CA ASN A 58 1.25 35.61 2.22
C ASN A 58 1.66 34.89 3.53
N LYS A 59 2.70 34.06 3.47
CA LYS A 59 3.15 33.26 4.62
C LYS A 59 3.48 34.05 5.88
N ASP A 60 3.96 35.29 5.72
CA ASP A 60 4.42 36.12 6.83
C ASP A 60 3.26 36.92 7.45
N ASN A 61 2.20 37.17 6.68
CA ASN A 61 0.96 37.80 7.15
C ASN A 61 -0.22 37.47 6.23
N PHE A 62 -1.21 36.75 6.77
CA PHE A 62 -2.47 36.46 6.09
C PHE A 62 -3.67 36.54 7.03
N GLN A 63 -4.85 36.63 6.41
CA GLN A 63 -6.15 36.50 7.05
C GLN A 63 -6.77 35.15 6.68
N LEU A 64 -7.41 34.51 7.66
CA LEU A 64 -8.20 33.30 7.44
C LEU A 64 -9.65 33.69 7.21
N VAL A 65 -10.18 33.45 6.01
CA VAL A 65 -11.54 33.82 5.64
C VAL A 65 -12.36 32.57 5.35
N ASN A 66 -13.51 32.43 6.01
CA ASN A 66 -14.39 31.29 5.84
C ASN A 66 -15.21 31.36 4.53
N LYS A 67 -15.34 30.24 3.81
CA LYS A 67 -16.07 30.14 2.53
C LYS A 67 -17.57 30.39 2.67
N GLY A 68 -18.18 29.89 3.75
CA GLY A 68 -19.63 29.93 3.94
C GLY A 68 -20.15 31.29 4.38
N SER A 69 -19.47 31.90 5.36
CA SER A 69 -19.92 33.14 5.98
C SER A 69 -19.22 34.40 5.46
N GLY A 70 -18.06 34.26 4.80
CA GLY A 70 -17.18 35.36 4.45
C GLY A 70 -16.47 36.01 5.64
N ARG A 71 -16.66 35.49 6.87
CA ARG A 71 -16.05 36.04 8.08
C ARG A 71 -14.57 35.70 8.17
N SER A 72 -13.79 36.60 8.76
CA SER A 72 -12.40 36.38 9.08
C SER A 72 -12.24 35.81 10.48
N ALA A 73 -11.29 34.88 10.67
CA ALA A 73 -10.87 34.46 12.00
C ALA A 73 -10.09 35.60 12.68
N TYR A 74 -10.27 35.75 13.99
CA TYR A 74 -9.53 36.69 14.84
C TYR A 74 -9.31 36.09 16.22
N TYR A 75 -8.27 36.53 16.94
CA TYR A 75 -8.03 36.09 18.31
C TYR A 75 -8.50 37.16 19.30
N ASP A 76 -9.39 36.81 20.22
CA ASP A 76 -10.01 37.79 21.14
C ASP A 76 -9.24 38.00 22.45
N GLY A 77 -8.07 37.35 22.60
CA GLY A 77 -7.31 37.29 23.85
C GLY A 77 -7.50 35.98 24.62
N SER A 78 -8.47 35.14 24.23
CA SER A 78 -8.73 33.82 24.84
C SER A 78 -8.87 32.70 23.81
N ARG A 79 -9.65 32.91 22.75
CA ARG A 79 -9.97 31.93 21.71
C ARG A 79 -9.94 32.55 20.32
N VAL A 80 -9.76 31.70 19.33
CA VAL A 80 -9.99 32.06 17.93
C VAL A 80 -11.51 32.09 17.70
N LYS A 81 -11.98 33.21 17.15
CA LYS A 81 -13.38 33.50 16.85
C LYS A 81 -13.50 34.00 15.41
N THR A 82 -14.72 34.15 14.89
CA THR A 82 -14.95 34.75 13.57
C THR A 82 -15.74 36.04 13.67
N ARG A 83 -15.43 37.01 12.79
CA ARG A 83 -16.20 38.26 12.62
C ARG A 83 -16.10 38.76 11.17
N GLN A 84 -16.92 39.74 10.79
CA GLN A 84 -16.88 40.27 9.41
C GLN A 84 -15.54 40.92 9.04
N ASN A 85 -14.93 41.63 9.99
CA ASN A 85 -13.66 42.30 9.76
C ASN A 85 -12.47 41.37 10.01
N ALA A 86 -11.39 41.58 9.25
CA ALA A 86 -10.09 40.95 9.46
C ALA A 86 -9.59 41.07 10.92
N ASP A 87 -8.72 40.15 11.34
CA ASP A 87 -7.95 40.32 12.57
C ASP A 87 -6.99 41.52 12.42
N ASP A 88 -6.86 42.32 13.47
CA ASP A 88 -6.08 43.56 13.43
C ASP A 88 -4.56 43.29 13.24
N ASN A 89 -4.10 42.08 13.59
CA ASN A 89 -2.69 41.68 13.48
C ASN A 89 -2.46 40.63 12.39
N GLY A 90 -3.44 39.76 12.16
CA GLY A 90 -3.35 38.65 11.21
C GLY A 90 -2.59 37.43 11.77
N PHE A 91 -2.28 36.51 10.87
CA PHE A 91 -1.63 35.23 11.17
C PHE A 91 -0.41 35.01 10.29
N THR A 92 0.49 34.15 10.75
CA THR A 92 1.61 33.60 9.96
C THR A 92 1.56 32.08 10.03
N ILE A 93 2.16 31.42 9.05
CA ILE A 93 2.22 29.96 8.96
C ILE A 93 3.68 29.57 8.79
N GLU A 94 4.09 28.55 9.53
CA GLU A 94 5.45 28.00 9.48
C GLU A 94 5.43 26.49 9.47
N VAL A 95 6.52 25.87 9.00
CA VAL A 95 6.67 24.42 9.11
C VAL A 95 6.87 24.06 10.58
N THR A 96 6.15 23.07 11.09
CA THR A 96 6.26 22.65 12.49
C THR A 96 7.66 22.15 12.82
N ASN A 97 8.15 22.52 14.00
CA ASN A 97 9.34 21.94 14.60
C ASN A 97 9.04 20.65 15.40
N ASN A 98 7.78 20.22 15.46
CA ASN A 98 7.42 18.97 16.11
C ASN A 98 7.92 17.77 15.28
N THR A 99 8.83 16.99 15.85
CA THR A 99 9.49 15.88 15.17
C THR A 99 8.57 14.73 14.78
N ASN A 100 7.40 14.61 15.43
CA ASN A 100 6.41 13.57 15.12
C ASN A 100 5.57 13.92 13.89
N TYR A 101 5.57 15.18 13.45
CA TYR A 101 4.68 15.69 12.41
C TYR A 101 5.46 16.41 11.30
N LYS A 102 6.54 15.78 10.78
CA LYS A 102 7.37 16.35 9.73
C LYS A 102 6.56 16.71 8.47
N GLY A 103 6.79 17.91 7.92
CA GLY A 103 6.07 18.40 6.75
C GLY A 103 4.70 19.00 7.03
N LYS A 104 4.27 19.05 8.31
CA LYS A 104 3.06 19.76 8.73
C LYS A 104 3.37 21.22 9.07
N TYR A 105 2.31 22.02 9.24
CA TYR A 105 2.42 23.45 9.53
C TYR A 105 1.93 23.79 10.93
N GLU A 106 2.28 24.96 11.44
CA GLU A 106 1.60 25.61 12.56
C GLU A 106 1.20 27.03 12.16
N ILE A 107 -0.02 27.43 12.53
CA ILE A 107 -0.52 28.78 12.32
C ILE A 107 -0.35 29.56 13.62
N ALA A 108 0.28 30.73 13.54
CA ALA A 108 0.55 31.59 14.68
C ALA A 108 -0.12 32.95 14.55
N TRP A 109 -0.72 33.44 15.64
CA TRP A 109 -1.28 34.78 15.70
C TRP A 109 -0.17 35.84 15.84
N LEU A 110 -0.23 36.92 15.06
CA LEU A 110 0.80 37.96 15.01
C LEU A 110 0.70 38.99 16.14
N GLY A 111 -0.43 39.06 16.86
CA GLY A 111 -0.61 39.95 18.01
C GLY A 111 0.18 39.55 19.26
N ALA A 112 0.79 38.37 19.26
CA ALA A 112 1.67 37.89 20.34
C ALA A 112 3.15 37.94 19.93
N ALA A 113 4.02 38.29 20.87
CA ALA A 113 5.47 38.34 20.65
C ALA A 113 6.03 36.96 20.23
N SER A 114 7.12 36.97 19.45
CA SER A 114 7.85 35.74 19.12
C SER A 114 8.34 35.05 20.40
N GLY A 115 8.13 33.73 20.50
CA GLY A 115 8.43 32.93 21.69
C GLY A 115 7.32 32.86 22.76
N ALA A 116 6.20 33.58 22.60
CA ALA A 116 5.02 33.43 23.45
C ALA A 116 4.13 32.27 22.99
N ASN A 117 3.14 31.90 23.82
CA ASN A 117 2.06 30.99 23.41
C ASN A 117 1.21 31.66 22.33
N ARG A 118 1.48 31.34 21.07
CA ARG A 118 0.89 32.05 19.92
C ARG A 118 0.40 31.13 18.79
N TYR A 119 0.51 29.82 18.94
CA TYR A 119 0.19 28.85 17.89
C TYR A 119 -1.19 28.24 18.11
N PHE A 120 -1.97 28.08 17.04
CA PHE A 120 -3.28 27.44 17.09
C PHE A 120 -3.16 26.06 17.73
N ASN A 121 -4.02 25.79 18.71
CA ASN A 121 -4.01 24.56 19.50
C ASN A 121 -5.44 24.12 19.81
N GLN A 122 -5.69 22.80 19.74
CA GLN A 122 -6.94 22.20 20.22
C GLN A 122 -6.99 22.28 21.75
N TRP A 123 -7.66 23.29 22.29
CA TRP A 123 -7.57 23.63 23.71
C TRP A 123 -8.13 22.52 24.60
N GLY A 124 -7.30 22.03 25.53
CA GLY A 124 -7.68 20.95 26.44
C GLY A 124 -7.56 19.54 25.84
N GLY A 125 -6.90 19.40 24.69
CA GLY A 125 -6.66 18.13 24.00
C GLY A 125 -7.51 17.94 22.74
N THR A 126 -7.41 16.76 22.13
CA THR A 126 -8.13 16.43 20.89
C THR A 126 -9.58 16.03 21.15
N GLY A 127 -10.41 16.08 20.10
CA GLY A 127 -11.81 15.68 20.13
C GLY A 127 -12.72 16.65 19.38
N VAL A 128 -13.93 16.22 19.05
CA VAL A 128 -14.95 17.06 18.41
C VAL A 128 -15.43 18.13 19.41
N GLY A 129 -15.64 19.36 18.93
CA GLY A 129 -16.10 20.50 19.71
C GLY A 129 -15.03 21.19 20.55
N ARG A 130 -13.73 20.90 20.32
CA ARG A 130 -12.64 21.58 21.02
C ARG A 130 -12.45 22.97 20.45
N GLU A 131 -12.40 23.97 21.32
CA GLU A 131 -12.16 25.35 20.94
C GLU A 131 -10.71 25.57 20.52
N ILE A 132 -10.49 26.43 19.54
CA ILE A 132 -9.13 26.77 19.11
C ILE A 132 -8.57 27.90 19.98
N GLY A 133 -7.51 27.58 20.72
CA GLY A 133 -6.75 28.54 21.54
C GLY A 133 -5.33 28.73 21.01
N LEU A 134 -4.50 29.45 21.77
CA LEU A 134 -3.07 29.60 21.48
C LEU A 134 -2.21 28.86 22.50
N TRP A 135 -1.15 28.19 22.03
CA TRP A 135 -0.22 27.45 22.88
C TRP A 135 1.23 27.58 22.42
N GLN A 136 2.14 26.91 23.13
CA GLN A 136 3.57 26.90 22.83
C GLN A 136 3.85 26.21 21.49
N ALA A 137 4.90 26.64 20.80
CA ALA A 137 5.34 26.04 19.53
C ALA A 137 5.60 24.54 19.69
N ALA A 138 5.40 23.77 18.61
CA ALA A 138 5.69 22.34 18.55
C ALA A 138 4.93 21.45 19.55
N ASP A 139 3.86 21.95 20.18
CA ASP A 139 2.95 21.10 20.97
C ASP A 139 2.25 20.08 20.07
N VAL A 140 1.92 18.90 20.60
CA VAL A 140 1.35 17.81 19.79
C VAL A 140 0.01 18.17 19.15
N ASN A 141 -0.72 19.16 19.70
CA ASN A 141 -2.04 19.56 19.21
C ASN A 141 -2.03 20.76 18.27
N ASN A 142 -0.86 21.33 17.95
CA ASN A 142 -0.73 22.43 16.98
C ASN A 142 -0.65 21.99 15.51
N PRO A 143 0.15 20.95 15.16
CA PRO A 143 0.47 20.67 13.77
C PRO A 143 -0.78 20.44 12.94
N LEU A 144 -0.81 21.04 11.75
CA LEU A 144 -1.95 21.02 10.85
C LEU A 144 -1.54 20.86 9.39
N SER A 145 -2.50 20.52 8.54
CA SER A 145 -2.40 20.48 7.08
C SER A 145 -3.49 21.32 6.44
N LEU A 146 -3.21 21.80 5.25
CA LEU A 146 -4.19 22.41 4.36
C LEU A 146 -4.57 21.34 3.33
N MET A 147 -5.84 20.94 3.32
CA MET A 147 -6.35 19.93 2.39
C MET A 147 -7.38 20.59 1.48
N SER A 148 -7.18 20.49 0.15
CA SER A 148 -8.14 21.05 -0.80
C SER A 148 -9.48 20.33 -0.68
N GLU A 149 -10.56 21.02 -1.05
CA GLU A 149 -11.87 20.37 -1.20
C GLU A 149 -11.84 19.24 -2.24
N ASP A 150 -11.02 19.39 -3.28
CA ASP A 150 -10.82 18.37 -4.33
C ASP A 150 -10.05 17.13 -3.82
N ASP A 151 -9.28 17.27 -2.75
CA ASP A 151 -8.55 16.18 -2.10
C ASP A 151 -9.46 15.36 -1.16
N VAL A 152 -10.67 15.86 -0.86
CA VAL A 152 -11.64 15.20 0.00
C VAL A 152 -12.66 14.46 -0.85
N MET A 153 -12.64 13.13 -0.76
CA MET A 153 -13.73 12.31 -1.28
C MET A 153 -15.04 12.70 -0.56
N PRO A 154 -16.13 13.01 -1.27
CA PRO A 154 -17.39 13.38 -0.66
C PRO A 154 -17.86 12.37 0.40
N ALA A 155 -18.59 12.82 1.42
CA ALA A 155 -19.54 11.92 2.09
C ALA A 155 -20.61 11.61 1.02
N GLU A 156 -20.53 10.42 0.44
CA GLU A 156 -20.96 10.18 -0.94
C GLU A 156 -22.46 10.28 -1.21
N PHE A 157 -23.34 10.28 -0.21
CA PHE A 157 -24.79 10.41 -0.38
C PHE A 157 -25.56 10.39 0.95
N CYS A 158 -26.83 10.76 0.89
CA CYS A 158 -27.79 10.47 1.94
C CYS A 158 -28.25 9.01 1.88
N VAL A 159 -28.03 8.26 2.96
CA VAL A 159 -28.36 6.83 3.04
C VAL A 159 -29.84 6.67 3.40
N GLY A 160 -30.59 5.95 2.57
CA GLY A 160 -31.93 5.46 2.85
C GLY A 160 -31.90 4.13 3.62
N GLU A 161 -32.54 3.10 3.08
CA GLU A 161 -32.47 1.71 3.53
C GLU A 161 -31.06 1.14 3.30
N LYS A 162 -30.48 0.51 4.31
CA LYS A 162 -29.21 -0.23 4.18
C LYS A 162 -29.39 -1.50 3.35
N GLY A 163 -28.40 -1.83 2.52
CA GLY A 163 -28.41 -3.07 1.75
C GLY A 163 -28.23 -4.31 2.61
N LYS A 164 -28.61 -5.46 2.05
CA LYS A 164 -28.38 -6.77 2.66
C LYS A 164 -27.17 -7.44 2.03
N ARG A 165 -26.63 -8.45 2.71
CA ARG A 165 -25.59 -9.32 2.15
C ARG A 165 -26.07 -9.88 0.80
N PRO A 166 -25.27 -9.75 -0.27
CA PRO A 166 -25.58 -10.38 -1.55
C PRO A 166 -25.75 -11.89 -1.41
N THR A 167 -26.60 -12.46 -2.27
CA THR A 167 -26.90 -13.90 -2.28
C THR A 167 -26.11 -14.67 -3.33
N ASP A 168 -25.48 -13.95 -4.26
CA ASP A 168 -24.67 -14.42 -5.38
C ASP A 168 -23.16 -14.48 -5.07
N ILE A 169 -22.78 -14.34 -3.80
CA ILE A 169 -21.38 -14.36 -3.32
C ILE A 169 -21.15 -15.51 -2.34
N HIS A 170 -19.92 -16.05 -2.36
CA HIS A 170 -19.51 -17.14 -1.45
C HIS A 170 -19.54 -16.70 0.01
N ASP A 171 -19.65 -17.67 0.93
CA ASP A 171 -19.62 -17.42 2.38
C ASP A 171 -18.38 -16.61 2.77
N PHE A 172 -17.21 -17.01 2.27
CA PHE A 172 -15.96 -16.27 2.40
C PHE A 172 -15.98 -15.02 1.51
N SER A 173 -16.64 -13.98 2.01
CA SER A 173 -16.67 -12.65 1.42
C SER A 173 -16.60 -11.60 2.52
N LEU A 174 -15.92 -10.49 2.25
CA LEU A 174 -16.06 -9.27 3.05
C LEU A 174 -17.24 -8.49 2.48
N TRP A 175 -18.12 -7.94 3.32
CA TRP A 175 -19.20 -7.08 2.84
C TRP A 175 -19.61 -6.01 3.84
N TYR A 176 -20.13 -4.91 3.31
CA TYR A 176 -20.46 -3.68 4.03
C TYR A 176 -21.73 -3.08 3.44
N ASP A 177 -22.52 -2.41 4.27
CA ASP A 177 -23.79 -1.76 3.88
C ASP A 177 -23.66 -0.24 3.74
N VAL A 178 -22.42 0.27 3.73
CA VAL A 178 -22.05 1.67 3.48
C VAL A 178 -20.76 1.76 2.64
N PRO A 179 -20.59 2.83 1.84
CA PRO A 179 -19.34 3.10 1.13
C PRO A 179 -18.20 3.36 2.09
N ALA A 180 -16.96 3.17 1.61
CA ALA A 180 -15.78 3.43 2.44
C ALA A 180 -15.72 4.88 2.96
N THR A 181 -16.18 5.86 2.17
CA THR A 181 -16.16 7.29 2.53
C THR A 181 -17.15 7.68 3.63
N ALA A 182 -18.19 6.86 3.86
CA ALA A 182 -19.25 7.14 4.84
C ALA A 182 -18.95 6.60 6.24
N THR A 183 -17.81 5.92 6.42
CA THR A 183 -17.41 5.25 7.67
C THR A 183 -16.92 6.21 8.75
N GLY A 184 -16.52 7.43 8.36
CA GLY A 184 -16.05 8.47 9.27
C GLY A 184 -14.65 8.25 9.85
N VAL A 185 -13.91 7.23 9.38
CA VAL A 185 -12.51 7.03 9.76
C VAL A 185 -11.57 7.96 8.99
N SER A 186 -10.39 8.23 9.55
CA SER A 186 -9.45 9.19 8.95
C SER A 186 -8.77 8.64 7.70
N ASP A 187 -8.48 7.33 7.65
CA ASP A 187 -7.87 6.66 6.51
C ASP A 187 -8.80 5.60 5.91
N THR A 188 -9.79 6.06 5.17
CA THR A 188 -10.80 5.20 4.53
C THR A 188 -10.20 4.21 3.51
N TRP A 189 -9.03 4.52 2.95
CA TRP A 189 -8.32 3.60 2.06
C TRP A 189 -7.78 2.41 2.84
N MET A 190 -7.01 2.68 3.90
CA MET A 190 -6.37 1.64 4.70
C MET A 190 -7.38 0.75 5.42
N GLU A 191 -8.46 1.32 5.95
CA GLU A 191 -9.40 0.59 6.81
C GLU A 191 -10.58 -0.06 6.06
N TYR A 192 -11.01 0.52 4.92
CA TYR A 192 -12.27 0.12 4.29
C TYR A 192 -12.21 -0.11 2.78
N ALA A 193 -11.12 0.20 2.08
CA ALA A 193 -11.04 -0.15 0.66
C ALA A 193 -10.95 -1.66 0.45
N LEU A 194 -11.47 -2.15 -0.68
CA LEU A 194 -11.44 -3.56 -1.04
C LEU A 194 -10.29 -3.82 -2.03
N PRO A 195 -9.18 -4.44 -1.59
CA PRO A 195 -8.03 -4.68 -2.45
C PRO A 195 -8.27 -5.88 -3.36
N MET A 196 -7.74 -5.81 -4.57
CA MET A 196 -7.66 -6.91 -5.53
C MET A 196 -6.43 -6.80 -6.41
N GLY A 197 -5.97 -7.92 -6.93
CA GLY A 197 -4.83 -7.90 -7.83
C GLY A 197 -4.65 -9.20 -8.58
N ASN A 198 -3.81 -9.13 -9.60
CA ASN A 198 -3.46 -10.27 -10.45
C ASN A 198 -1.96 -10.60 -10.41
N GLY A 199 -1.25 -10.11 -9.39
CA GLY A 199 0.20 -10.21 -9.25
C GLY A 199 1.01 -9.20 -10.06
N GLN A 200 0.38 -8.47 -11.00
CA GLN A 200 0.98 -7.33 -11.70
C GLN A 200 0.27 -6.02 -11.33
N ILE A 201 -1.03 -5.95 -11.58
CA ILE A 201 -1.91 -4.82 -11.32
C ILE A 201 -2.57 -5.04 -9.96
N GLY A 202 -2.44 -4.05 -9.09
CA GLY A 202 -3.22 -3.94 -7.86
C GLY A 202 -4.28 -2.86 -8.03
N ALA A 203 -5.47 -3.07 -7.49
CA ALA A 203 -6.51 -2.04 -7.40
C ALA A 203 -7.17 -2.07 -6.03
N THR A 204 -7.66 -0.92 -5.57
CA THR A 204 -8.46 -0.81 -4.35
C THR A 204 -9.77 -0.11 -4.64
N ILE A 205 -10.88 -0.73 -4.24
CA ILE A 205 -12.24 -0.24 -4.53
C ILE A 205 -12.83 0.38 -3.27
N ARG A 206 -13.18 1.67 -3.34
CA ARG A 206 -13.87 2.38 -2.25
C ARG A 206 -15.40 2.29 -2.35
N GLY A 207 -15.90 2.08 -3.56
CA GLY A 207 -17.31 1.80 -3.84
C GLY A 207 -18.22 3.02 -3.79
N GLY A 208 -17.69 4.19 -4.15
CA GLY A 208 -18.42 5.44 -4.01
C GLY A 208 -19.49 5.68 -5.06
N VAL A 209 -20.64 6.25 -4.69
CA VAL A 209 -21.74 6.41 -5.65
C VAL A 209 -21.56 7.61 -6.57
N LEU A 210 -21.43 8.82 -6.01
CA LEU A 210 -21.21 10.04 -6.81
C LEU A 210 -19.83 10.07 -7.49
N CYS A 211 -18.84 9.45 -6.88
CA CYS A 211 -17.51 9.28 -7.45
C CYS A 211 -16.98 7.90 -7.07
N ASP A 212 -16.92 7.00 -8.05
CA ASP A 212 -16.20 5.75 -7.88
C ASP A 212 -14.71 6.01 -8.11
N ASN A 213 -13.92 5.90 -7.05
CA ASN A 213 -12.48 6.01 -7.12
C ASN A 213 -11.86 4.61 -7.09
N ILE A 214 -11.39 4.21 -8.27
CA ILE A 214 -10.62 2.99 -8.48
C ILE A 214 -9.15 3.39 -8.45
N GLN A 215 -8.54 3.32 -7.28
CA GLN A 215 -7.09 3.51 -7.14
C GLN A 215 -6.38 2.26 -7.63
N PHE A 216 -5.27 2.42 -8.35
CA PHE A 216 -4.51 1.30 -8.89
C PHE A 216 -2.99 1.49 -8.82
N ASN A 217 -2.29 0.36 -8.86
CA ASN A 217 -0.84 0.22 -8.83
C ASN A 217 -0.38 -0.75 -9.91
N GLU A 218 0.91 -0.66 -10.25
CA GLU A 218 1.63 -1.66 -11.03
C GLU A 218 2.86 -2.07 -10.20
N LYS A 219 3.02 -3.37 -9.96
CA LYS A 219 3.98 -3.95 -8.99
C LYS A 219 5.43 -3.47 -9.15
N THR A 220 5.80 -3.06 -10.35
CA THR A 220 7.16 -2.67 -10.74
C THR A 220 7.32 -1.15 -10.96
N LEU A 221 6.30 -0.34 -10.66
CA LEU A 221 6.42 1.11 -10.63
C LEU A 221 7.12 1.60 -9.34
N TRP A 222 8.43 1.79 -9.45
CA TRP A 222 9.28 2.21 -8.34
C TRP A 222 10.14 3.42 -8.69
N SER A 223 10.38 4.27 -7.69
CA SER A 223 11.53 5.20 -7.71
C SER A 223 12.77 4.52 -7.12
N GLY A 224 13.91 5.22 -7.11
CA GLY A 224 15.17 4.68 -6.62
C GLY A 224 16.05 4.11 -7.72
N THR A 225 17.20 3.60 -7.31
CA THR A 225 18.25 3.11 -8.20
C THR A 225 18.72 1.72 -7.77
N ALA A 226 19.58 1.12 -8.58
CA ALA A 226 20.34 -0.08 -8.25
C ALA A 226 21.61 0.21 -7.42
N THR A 227 21.77 1.42 -6.88
CA THR A 227 23.01 1.82 -6.18
C THR A 227 22.85 1.78 -4.67
N ASN A 228 23.86 1.28 -3.97
CA ASN A 228 23.94 1.28 -2.51
C ASN A 228 24.38 2.66 -1.99
N SER A 229 23.60 3.70 -2.31
CA SER A 229 23.91 5.10 -2.03
C SER A 229 23.17 5.66 -0.81
N GLY A 230 22.44 4.83 -0.07
CA GLY A 230 21.64 5.27 1.08
C GLY A 230 20.26 5.79 0.71
N ASN A 231 19.75 5.43 -0.47
CA ASN A 231 18.40 5.77 -0.91
C ASN A 231 17.84 4.61 -1.74
N GLN A 232 17.00 3.80 -1.11
CA GLN A 232 16.31 2.68 -1.74
C GLN A 232 15.14 3.13 -2.63
N GLY A 233 14.72 4.40 -2.59
CA GLY A 233 13.53 4.85 -3.30
C GLY A 233 12.24 4.30 -2.70
N TYR A 234 11.14 4.40 -3.43
CA TYR A 234 9.79 4.13 -2.93
C TYR A 234 8.95 3.42 -3.97
N PHE A 235 8.10 2.49 -3.53
CA PHE A 235 6.99 2.00 -4.34
C PHE A 235 6.00 3.14 -4.60
N GLN A 236 5.57 3.31 -5.85
CA GLN A 236 4.77 4.47 -6.25
C GLN A 236 3.29 4.12 -6.43
N ASN A 237 2.45 5.10 -6.12
CA ASN A 237 1.05 5.07 -6.53
C ASN A 237 0.95 5.42 -8.01
N PHE A 238 0.19 4.65 -8.81
CA PHE A 238 -0.03 5.00 -10.21
C PHE A 238 -1.05 6.14 -10.35
N GLY A 239 -2.02 6.19 -9.44
CA GLY A 239 -3.12 7.14 -9.43
C GLY A 239 -4.47 6.42 -9.39
N SER A 240 -5.48 7.05 -10.00
CA SER A 240 -6.86 6.53 -9.96
C SER A 240 -7.57 6.69 -11.29
N ILE A 241 -8.53 5.79 -11.53
CA ILE A 241 -9.63 6.04 -12.47
C ILE A 241 -10.79 6.59 -11.64
N LEU A 242 -11.27 7.78 -12.01
CA LEU A 242 -12.42 8.42 -11.39
C LEU A 242 -13.63 8.26 -12.30
N VAL A 243 -14.70 7.66 -11.78
CA VAL A 243 -16.00 7.55 -12.46
C VAL A 243 -17.01 8.40 -11.70
N LYS A 244 -17.28 9.59 -12.22
CA LYS A 244 -18.20 10.56 -11.61
C LYS A 244 -19.60 10.39 -12.17
N ASP A 245 -20.59 10.28 -11.29
CA ASP A 245 -21.99 10.34 -11.68
C ASP A 245 -22.36 11.74 -12.17
N LYS A 246 -23.13 11.79 -13.26
CA LYS A 246 -23.65 13.00 -13.91
C LYS A 246 -25.14 12.87 -14.22
N SER A 247 -25.83 11.91 -13.61
CA SER A 247 -27.23 11.59 -13.89
C SER A 247 -28.19 12.50 -13.12
N ASP A 248 -27.70 13.20 -12.09
CA ASP A 248 -28.50 13.89 -11.08
C ASP A 248 -29.48 12.95 -10.35
N ALA A 249 -29.32 11.63 -10.44
CA ALA A 249 -30.21 10.66 -9.78
C ALA A 249 -29.99 10.56 -8.27
N PHE A 250 -28.83 11.00 -7.78
CA PHE A 250 -28.41 10.90 -6.38
C PHE A 250 -28.04 12.27 -5.81
N SER A 251 -28.20 12.46 -4.50
CA SER A 251 -27.74 13.67 -3.81
C SER A 251 -26.88 13.36 -2.58
N ALA A 252 -25.94 14.27 -2.32
CA ALA A 252 -25.13 14.32 -1.11
C ALA A 252 -25.88 14.91 0.10
N THR A 253 -27.10 15.45 -0.09
CA THR A 253 -27.87 16.10 0.97
C THR A 253 -29.32 15.63 1.04
N ASP A 254 -29.86 15.54 2.27
CA ASP A 254 -31.22 15.05 2.53
C ASP A 254 -32.28 15.98 1.93
N SER A 255 -31.91 17.23 1.67
CA SER A 255 -32.78 18.28 1.13
C SER A 255 -33.37 17.97 -0.24
N ASP A 256 -32.71 17.13 -1.03
CA ASP A 256 -33.06 16.90 -2.41
C ASP A 256 -33.96 15.66 -2.59
N ASN A 257 -34.22 14.94 -1.50
CA ASN A 257 -35.07 13.73 -1.46
C ASN A 257 -34.67 12.67 -2.50
N LYS A 258 -33.35 12.53 -2.72
CA LYS A 258 -32.72 11.52 -3.58
C LYS A 258 -31.72 10.67 -2.79
N PRO A 259 -32.14 10.03 -1.67
CA PRO A 259 -31.28 9.12 -0.94
C PRO A 259 -30.94 7.90 -1.81
N ILE A 260 -29.87 7.21 -1.41
CA ILE A 260 -29.50 5.93 -1.99
C ILE A 260 -30.10 4.81 -1.16
N GLU A 261 -30.73 3.87 -1.84
CA GLU A 261 -31.40 2.75 -1.23
C GLU A 261 -30.60 1.47 -1.42
N ARG A 262 -30.67 0.58 -0.43
CA ARG A 262 -30.16 -0.79 -0.44
C ARG A 262 -28.68 -0.94 -0.81
N TYR A 263 -27.88 0.07 -0.49
CA TYR A 263 -26.46 0.06 -0.75
C TYR A 263 -25.77 -1.13 -0.07
N ASN A 264 -24.98 -1.88 -0.83
CA ASN A 264 -23.98 -2.79 -0.29
C ASN A 264 -22.75 -2.85 -1.20
N ARG A 265 -21.60 -3.14 -0.61
CA ARG A 265 -20.36 -3.45 -1.32
C ARG A 265 -19.72 -4.69 -0.74
N PHE A 266 -18.99 -5.44 -1.55
CA PHE A 266 -18.43 -6.72 -1.14
C PHE A 266 -17.15 -7.04 -1.90
N LEU A 267 -16.36 -7.94 -1.32
CA LEU A 267 -15.24 -8.63 -1.95
C LEU A 267 -15.43 -10.13 -1.73
N ASP A 268 -15.79 -10.85 -2.79
CA ASP A 268 -15.79 -12.31 -2.81
C ASP A 268 -14.35 -12.78 -3.02
N ILE A 269 -13.75 -13.33 -1.96
CA ILE A 269 -12.34 -13.72 -1.98
C ILE A 269 -12.13 -15.11 -2.59
N ILE A 270 -13.18 -15.87 -2.90
CA ILE A 270 -13.06 -17.16 -3.60
C ILE A 270 -12.99 -16.91 -5.10
N ASP A 271 -13.91 -16.10 -5.62
CA ASP A 271 -13.94 -15.72 -7.03
C ASP A 271 -12.96 -14.58 -7.36
N GLY A 272 -12.50 -13.83 -6.36
CA GLY A 272 -11.63 -12.67 -6.54
C GLY A 272 -12.35 -11.52 -7.24
N VAL A 273 -13.62 -11.30 -6.88
CA VAL A 273 -14.49 -10.30 -7.51
C VAL A 273 -15.06 -9.38 -6.42
N ALA A 274 -14.86 -8.07 -6.59
CA ALA A 274 -15.58 -7.10 -5.77
C ALA A 274 -16.82 -6.59 -6.49
N GLY A 275 -17.75 -6.02 -5.72
CA GLY A 275 -18.90 -5.37 -6.30
C GLY A 275 -19.54 -4.33 -5.39
N VAL A 276 -20.41 -3.54 -6.01
CA VAL A 276 -21.26 -2.54 -5.36
C VAL A 276 -22.66 -2.69 -5.95
N ASN A 277 -23.69 -2.64 -5.12
CA ASN A 277 -25.09 -2.64 -5.53
C ASN A 277 -25.83 -1.54 -4.79
N PHE A 278 -26.72 -0.81 -5.47
CA PHE A 278 -27.59 0.21 -4.88
C PHE A 278 -28.78 0.50 -5.78
N GLU A 279 -29.79 1.20 -5.26
CA GLU A 279 -31.02 1.57 -5.96
C GLU A 279 -31.29 3.08 -5.85
N THR A 280 -32.11 3.61 -6.77
CA THR A 280 -32.73 4.94 -6.64
C THR A 280 -33.67 4.99 -5.43
N ALA A 281 -33.94 6.22 -4.95
CA ALA A 281 -34.84 6.48 -3.82
C ALA A 281 -36.24 5.85 -3.94
N ASP A 282 -36.74 5.69 -5.17
CA ASP A 282 -38.05 5.08 -5.46
C ASP A 282 -37.98 3.56 -5.72
N GLY A 283 -36.78 2.97 -5.74
CA GLY A 283 -36.53 1.57 -6.03
C GLY A 283 -36.84 1.16 -7.48
N GLN A 284 -36.97 2.11 -8.42
CA GLN A 284 -37.30 1.80 -9.82
C GLN A 284 -36.07 1.44 -10.67
N THR A 285 -34.86 1.83 -10.27
CA THR A 285 -33.62 1.47 -10.96
C THR A 285 -32.60 0.92 -9.99
N SER A 286 -32.05 -0.27 -10.29
CA SER A 286 -30.91 -0.85 -9.60
C SER A 286 -29.62 -0.65 -10.39
N PHE A 287 -28.52 -0.41 -9.67
CA PHE A 287 -27.19 -0.26 -10.22
C PHE A 287 -26.28 -1.34 -9.67
N HIS A 288 -25.53 -1.97 -10.56
CA HIS A 288 -24.59 -3.03 -10.23
C HIS A 288 -23.20 -2.68 -10.77
N ARG A 289 -22.20 -2.88 -9.92
CA ARG A 289 -20.79 -2.73 -10.31
C ARG A 289 -20.04 -4.00 -9.96
N ARG A 290 -19.17 -4.46 -10.86
CA ARG A 290 -18.31 -5.63 -10.66
C ARG A 290 -16.88 -5.31 -11.08
N TYR A 291 -15.92 -5.67 -10.24
CA TYR A 291 -14.51 -5.36 -10.43
C TYR A 291 -13.66 -6.60 -10.24
N PHE A 292 -12.68 -6.79 -11.12
CA PHE A 292 -11.67 -7.84 -10.99
C PHE A 292 -10.39 -7.48 -11.76
N ALA A 293 -9.28 -8.07 -11.32
CA ALA A 293 -8.01 -8.02 -12.04
C ALA A 293 -7.72 -9.41 -12.62
N SER A 294 -7.85 -9.56 -13.94
CA SER A 294 -7.59 -10.83 -14.64
C SER A 294 -6.09 -11.04 -14.81
N ALA A 295 -5.56 -12.15 -14.29
CA ALA A 295 -4.18 -12.56 -14.54
C ALA A 295 -3.97 -13.12 -15.95
N THR A 296 -4.97 -13.84 -16.47
CA THR A 296 -4.93 -14.46 -17.80
C THR A 296 -4.85 -13.40 -18.90
N ASP A 297 -5.60 -12.32 -18.75
CA ASP A 297 -5.71 -11.25 -19.75
C ASP A 297 -4.81 -10.05 -19.42
N LYS A 298 -4.22 -10.02 -18.22
CA LYS A 298 -3.36 -8.94 -17.70
C LYS A 298 -4.01 -7.55 -17.76
N VAL A 299 -5.30 -7.51 -17.45
CA VAL A 299 -6.12 -6.29 -17.38
C VAL A 299 -6.90 -6.23 -16.07
N PHE A 300 -7.20 -5.01 -15.64
CA PHE A 300 -8.27 -4.73 -14.69
C PHE A 300 -9.57 -4.44 -15.45
N VAL A 301 -10.69 -4.91 -14.91
CA VAL A 301 -12.03 -4.72 -15.49
C VAL A 301 -12.96 -4.15 -14.43
N ALA A 302 -13.66 -3.07 -14.76
CA ALA A 302 -14.82 -2.57 -14.02
C ALA A 302 -16.03 -2.58 -14.94
N HIS A 303 -17.06 -3.32 -14.55
CA HIS A 303 -18.33 -3.40 -15.26
C HIS A 303 -19.41 -2.67 -14.47
N TYR A 304 -20.16 -1.81 -15.14
CA TYR A 304 -21.27 -1.03 -14.61
C TYR A 304 -22.54 -1.43 -15.36
N GLU A 305 -23.63 -1.60 -14.63
CA GLU A 305 -24.93 -1.96 -15.16
C GLU A 305 -26.03 -1.18 -14.43
N ALA A 306 -27.06 -0.76 -15.17
CA ALA A 306 -28.25 -0.13 -14.66
C ALA A 306 -29.50 -0.86 -15.21
N GLU A 307 -30.35 -1.34 -14.32
CA GLU A 307 -31.59 -2.04 -14.66
C GLU A 307 -32.79 -1.24 -14.15
N GLY A 308 -33.65 -0.75 -15.04
CA GLY A 308 -34.84 0.00 -14.65
C GLY A 308 -35.19 1.12 -15.61
N THR A 309 -35.63 2.25 -15.04
CA THR A 309 -36.11 3.40 -15.80
C THR A 309 -35.04 4.44 -16.09
N GLU A 310 -34.01 4.53 -15.25
CA GLU A 310 -32.91 5.48 -15.40
C GLU A 310 -31.74 4.86 -16.18
N ALA A 311 -31.11 5.66 -17.04
CA ALA A 311 -29.88 5.29 -17.74
C ALA A 311 -28.67 5.98 -17.11
N MET A 312 -27.49 5.36 -17.21
CA MET A 312 -26.27 5.94 -16.68
C MET A 312 -25.84 7.19 -17.47
N ALA A 313 -25.40 8.20 -16.71
CA ALA A 313 -24.66 9.34 -17.22
C ALA A 313 -23.40 9.51 -16.37
N LEU A 314 -22.22 9.21 -16.95
CA LEU A 314 -20.96 9.09 -16.21
C LEU A 314 -19.85 9.90 -16.90
N ASN A 315 -18.92 10.43 -16.12
CA ASN A 315 -17.66 10.99 -16.61
C ASN A 315 -16.49 10.16 -16.06
N ILE A 316 -15.67 9.63 -16.96
CA ILE A 316 -14.54 8.75 -16.67
C ILE A 316 -13.25 9.49 -16.98
N SER A 317 -12.35 9.59 -16.00
CA SER A 317 -11.07 10.28 -16.13
C SER A 317 -9.95 9.58 -15.37
N TYR A 318 -8.72 9.83 -15.80
CA TYR A 318 -7.54 9.50 -15.01
C TYR A 318 -7.20 10.65 -14.05
N ALA A 319 -6.79 10.30 -12.84
CA ALA A 319 -6.10 11.16 -11.89
C ALA A 319 -4.72 10.55 -11.59
N PRO A 320 -3.69 10.83 -12.42
CA PRO A 320 -2.34 10.34 -12.19
C PRO A 320 -1.77 10.87 -10.87
N ASP A 321 -0.95 10.06 -10.20
CA ASP A 321 -0.24 10.51 -9.01
C ASP A 321 0.76 11.64 -9.34
N GLY A 322 0.87 12.64 -8.47
CA GLY A 322 1.71 13.80 -8.71
C GLY A 322 3.22 13.51 -8.67
N GLN A 323 3.64 12.33 -8.21
CA GLN A 323 5.05 12.02 -7.94
C GLN A 323 5.68 11.03 -8.95
N ILE A 324 4.92 10.61 -9.95
CA ILE A 324 5.38 9.63 -10.95
C ILE A 324 5.85 10.25 -12.26
N ASN A 325 5.94 11.58 -12.35
CA ASN A 325 6.30 12.29 -13.59
C ASN A 325 5.42 11.91 -14.78
N ALA A 326 4.10 11.81 -14.56
CA ALA A 326 3.15 11.48 -15.61
C ALA A 326 3.08 12.60 -16.66
N GLY A 327 3.09 12.23 -17.94
CA GLY A 327 2.68 13.12 -19.02
C GLY A 327 1.18 13.41 -18.96
N SER A 328 0.74 14.41 -19.72
CA SER A 328 -0.69 14.76 -19.81
C SER A 328 -1.54 13.56 -20.25
N VAL A 329 -2.69 13.40 -19.60
CA VAL A 329 -3.68 12.41 -20.00
C VAL A 329 -4.20 12.78 -21.39
N THR A 330 -4.17 11.80 -22.30
CA THR A 330 -4.73 11.93 -23.64
C THR A 330 -5.98 11.08 -23.75
N TYR A 331 -7.07 11.70 -24.20
CA TYR A 331 -8.34 11.03 -24.49
C TYR A 331 -8.52 10.88 -25.99
N THR A 332 -9.03 9.73 -26.45
CA THR A 332 -9.15 9.43 -27.88
C THR A 332 -10.45 8.70 -28.19
N THR A 333 -11.16 9.13 -29.23
CA THR A 333 -12.24 8.36 -29.84
C THR A 333 -11.60 7.36 -30.81
N GLU A 334 -11.88 6.09 -30.61
CA GLU A 334 -11.30 4.98 -31.35
C GLU A 334 -12.09 4.70 -32.63
N ASP A 335 -11.44 4.04 -33.60
CA ASP A 335 -12.06 3.71 -34.89
C ASP A 335 -13.26 2.76 -34.77
N ASP A 336 -13.32 1.98 -33.68
CA ASP A 336 -14.44 1.08 -33.36
C ASP A 336 -15.61 1.78 -32.65
N GLY A 337 -15.55 3.11 -32.50
CA GLY A 337 -16.59 3.92 -31.86
C GLY A 337 -16.51 3.97 -30.34
N THR A 338 -15.55 3.29 -29.72
CA THR A 338 -15.29 3.39 -28.28
C THR A 338 -14.42 4.62 -27.95
N ALA A 339 -14.17 4.84 -26.66
CA ALA A 339 -13.27 5.90 -26.20
C ALA A 339 -12.18 5.34 -25.28
N SER A 340 -10.99 5.93 -25.30
CA SER A 340 -9.86 5.54 -24.47
C SER A 340 -9.18 6.73 -23.82
N ALA A 341 -8.46 6.44 -22.72
CA ALA A 341 -7.54 7.39 -22.11
C ALA A 341 -6.19 6.73 -21.88
N THR A 342 -5.10 7.47 -22.02
CA THR A 342 -3.75 6.98 -21.74
C THR A 342 -2.87 8.08 -21.16
N PHE A 343 -1.91 7.67 -20.33
CA PHE A 343 -0.75 8.47 -19.98
C PHE A 343 0.46 7.57 -19.78
N SER A 344 1.64 8.18 -19.81
CA SER A 344 2.91 7.49 -19.65
C SER A 344 3.91 8.39 -18.95
N GLY A 345 4.97 7.81 -18.42
CA GLY A 345 6.04 8.57 -17.80
C GLY A 345 7.29 7.73 -17.63
N LYS A 346 8.25 8.30 -16.91
CA LYS A 346 9.51 7.66 -16.61
C LYS A 346 9.96 7.99 -15.19
N MET A 347 10.22 6.93 -14.44
CA MET A 347 10.90 6.99 -13.14
C MET A 347 12.43 7.00 -13.36
N GLN A 348 13.21 6.91 -12.29
CA GLN A 348 14.67 6.94 -12.40
C GLN A 348 15.22 5.79 -13.28
N ILE A 349 14.65 4.58 -13.15
CA ILE A 349 15.02 3.40 -13.93
C ILE A 349 13.93 3.06 -14.94
N VAL A 350 12.72 2.77 -14.46
CA VAL A 350 11.64 2.21 -15.28
C VAL A 350 10.85 3.27 -16.04
N SER A 351 10.49 2.96 -17.28
CA SER A 351 9.47 3.66 -18.06
C SER A 351 8.14 2.94 -17.91
N TYR A 352 7.02 3.66 -18.00
CA TYR A 352 5.70 3.06 -17.83
C TYR A 352 4.66 3.64 -18.77
N ASN A 353 3.61 2.86 -19.03
CA ASN A 353 2.41 3.30 -19.73
C ASN A 353 1.18 2.66 -19.09
N THR A 354 0.07 3.42 -19.04
CA THR A 354 -1.25 2.87 -18.74
C THR A 354 -2.27 3.37 -19.76
N ARG A 355 -3.27 2.55 -20.01
CA ARG A 355 -4.40 2.87 -20.88
C ARG A 355 -5.65 2.21 -20.32
N PHE A 356 -6.79 2.90 -20.39
CA PHE A 356 -8.09 2.26 -20.27
C PHE A 356 -8.93 2.53 -21.51
N LYS A 357 -9.87 1.64 -21.78
CA LYS A 357 -10.86 1.76 -22.86
C LYS A 357 -12.26 1.56 -22.29
N VAL A 358 -13.19 2.40 -22.73
CA VAL A 358 -14.60 2.42 -22.32
C VAL A 358 -15.42 1.82 -23.44
N LYS A 359 -16.06 0.69 -23.18
CA LYS A 359 -17.02 0.03 -24.07
C LYS A 359 -18.41 0.12 -23.45
N THR A 360 -19.43 0.49 -24.21
CA THR A 360 -20.78 0.74 -23.68
C THR A 360 -21.82 0.61 -24.78
N ASP A 361 -23.09 0.42 -24.41
CA ASP A 361 -24.24 0.56 -25.29
C ASP A 361 -24.77 2.01 -25.39
N GLY A 362 -24.30 2.91 -24.53
CA GLY A 362 -24.62 4.33 -24.56
C GLY A 362 -23.81 5.11 -25.60
N THR A 363 -23.90 6.44 -25.51
CA THR A 363 -23.13 7.35 -26.38
C THR A 363 -21.91 7.88 -25.64
N THR A 364 -20.74 7.80 -26.28
CA THR A 364 -19.49 8.36 -25.74
C THR A 364 -19.16 9.72 -26.36
N SER A 365 -18.68 10.67 -25.57
CA SER A 365 -18.06 11.92 -26.05
C SER A 365 -16.85 12.28 -25.21
N ILE A 366 -15.90 13.03 -25.77
CA ILE A 366 -14.64 13.37 -25.10
C ILE A 366 -14.52 14.88 -24.95
N ASN A 367 -14.06 15.32 -23.78
CA ASN A 367 -13.63 16.69 -23.54
C ASN A 367 -12.33 16.71 -22.71
N SER A 368 -11.91 17.89 -22.26
CA SER A 368 -10.71 18.04 -21.42
C SER A 368 -10.84 17.43 -20.03
N GLU A 369 -12.07 17.19 -19.56
CA GLU A 369 -12.37 16.64 -18.23
C GLU A 369 -12.44 15.11 -18.23
N GLY A 370 -12.66 14.46 -19.38
CA GLY A 370 -12.71 13.02 -19.49
C GLY A 370 -13.54 12.48 -20.65
N ILE A 371 -13.90 11.19 -20.53
CA ILE A 371 -14.86 10.49 -21.39
C ILE A 371 -16.22 10.55 -20.74
N ASN A 372 -17.18 11.19 -21.40
CA ASN A 372 -18.57 11.23 -20.97
C ASN A 372 -19.35 10.11 -21.65
N VAL A 373 -20.11 9.34 -20.85
CA VAL A 373 -21.05 8.32 -21.31
C VAL A 373 -22.45 8.76 -20.92
N THR A 374 -23.39 8.70 -21.86
CA THR A 374 -24.81 9.01 -21.59
C THR A 374 -25.74 7.97 -22.21
N GLY A 375 -26.87 7.72 -21.55
CA GLY A 375 -27.90 6.81 -22.04
C GLY A 375 -27.47 5.33 -22.05
N ALA A 376 -26.48 4.96 -21.23
CA ALA A 376 -25.97 3.59 -21.16
C ALA A 376 -26.80 2.76 -20.18
N THR A 377 -27.09 1.50 -20.55
CA THR A 377 -27.57 0.49 -19.61
C THR A 377 -26.41 -0.36 -19.07
N TRP A 378 -25.29 -0.43 -19.79
CA TRP A 378 -24.05 -1.01 -19.29
C TRP A 378 -22.80 -0.30 -19.82
N MET A 379 -21.70 -0.43 -19.08
CA MET A 379 -20.39 0.08 -19.46
C MET A 379 -19.26 -0.76 -18.86
N ASP A 380 -18.28 -1.12 -19.68
CA ASP A 380 -17.02 -1.71 -19.26
C ASP A 380 -15.90 -0.66 -19.32
N ILE A 381 -15.10 -0.60 -18.26
CA ILE A 381 -13.79 0.03 -18.23
C ILE A 381 -12.76 -1.10 -18.16
N ILE A 382 -11.95 -1.24 -19.22
CA ILE A 382 -10.87 -2.23 -19.28
C ILE A 382 -9.54 -1.50 -19.29
N MET A 383 -8.69 -1.75 -18.28
CA MET A 383 -7.42 -1.06 -18.06
C MET A 383 -6.24 -2.02 -18.07
N ALA A 384 -5.15 -1.60 -18.72
CA ALA A 384 -3.84 -2.25 -18.60
C ALA A 384 -2.78 -1.22 -18.24
N ALA A 385 -1.85 -1.63 -17.38
CA ALA A 385 -0.64 -0.90 -17.06
C ALA A 385 0.58 -1.81 -17.23
N ALA A 386 1.71 -1.24 -17.61
CA ALA A 386 2.99 -1.95 -17.72
C ALA A 386 4.17 -1.01 -17.49
N THR A 387 5.26 -1.56 -16.97
CA THR A 387 6.59 -0.94 -17.04
C THR A 387 7.52 -1.75 -17.95
N ASP A 388 8.71 -1.22 -18.21
CA ASP A 388 9.80 -1.94 -18.89
C ASP A 388 10.69 -2.74 -17.92
N TYR A 389 10.29 -2.96 -16.66
CA TYR A 389 11.09 -3.70 -15.67
C TYR A 389 11.45 -5.12 -16.13
N ASP A 390 12.73 -5.49 -15.98
CA ASP A 390 13.24 -6.84 -16.22
C ASP A 390 14.43 -7.11 -15.30
N ALA A 391 14.18 -7.87 -14.22
CA ALA A 391 15.19 -8.23 -13.23
C ALA A 391 16.36 -9.06 -13.79
N SER A 392 16.16 -9.75 -14.92
CA SER A 392 17.19 -10.58 -15.57
C SER A 392 18.27 -9.75 -16.26
N LYS A 393 18.04 -8.44 -16.46
CA LYS A 393 19.01 -7.52 -17.08
C LYS A 393 19.77 -6.75 -16.02
N ALA A 394 21.06 -6.54 -16.25
CA ALA A 394 21.89 -5.69 -15.39
C ALA A 394 21.39 -4.23 -15.30
N SER A 395 20.62 -3.77 -16.29
CA SER A 395 19.96 -2.45 -16.30
C SER A 395 18.60 -2.43 -15.61
N PHE A 396 18.07 -3.58 -15.20
CA PHE A 396 16.72 -3.77 -14.65
C PHE A 396 15.57 -3.37 -15.58
N VAL A 397 15.86 -3.18 -16.86
CA VAL A 397 14.87 -2.85 -17.89
C VAL A 397 15.10 -3.68 -19.14
N SER A 398 14.00 -4.06 -19.80
CA SER A 398 13.95 -4.89 -21.01
C SER A 398 14.54 -4.19 -22.24
N GLY A 399 14.63 -2.85 -22.21
CA GLY A 399 15.03 -2.01 -23.34
C GLY A 399 13.87 -1.60 -24.26
N GLN A 400 12.62 -1.93 -23.89
CA GLN A 400 11.43 -1.46 -24.57
C GLN A 400 11.37 0.07 -24.62
N THR A 401 10.95 0.61 -25.76
CA THR A 401 10.69 2.04 -25.92
C THR A 401 9.30 2.41 -25.37
N ALA A 402 9.04 3.72 -25.22
CA ALA A 402 7.70 4.21 -24.87
C ALA A 402 6.62 3.74 -25.87
N SER A 403 6.97 3.59 -27.15
CA SER A 403 6.07 3.06 -28.17
C SER A 403 5.75 1.58 -27.96
N ASP A 404 6.74 0.77 -27.57
CA ASP A 404 6.55 -0.66 -27.31
C ASP A 404 5.67 -0.89 -26.08
N LEU A 405 5.84 -0.08 -25.02
CA LEU A 405 4.97 -0.11 -23.84
C LEU A 405 3.54 0.30 -24.17
N SER A 406 3.37 1.37 -24.95
CA SER A 406 2.06 1.82 -25.44
C SER A 406 1.36 0.71 -26.26
N GLN A 407 2.09 0.04 -27.14
CA GLN A 407 1.57 -1.08 -27.93
C GLN A 407 1.23 -2.29 -27.04
N THR A 408 2.04 -2.56 -26.01
CA THR A 408 1.80 -3.66 -25.06
C THR A 408 0.47 -3.48 -24.34
N VAL A 409 0.23 -2.31 -23.73
CA VAL A 409 -1.03 -2.06 -23.02
C VAL A 409 -2.22 -1.99 -23.98
N SER A 410 -2.04 -1.41 -25.17
CA SER A 410 -3.11 -1.30 -26.17
C SER A 410 -3.54 -2.67 -26.69
N SER A 411 -2.60 -3.59 -26.90
CA SER A 411 -2.91 -4.95 -27.38
C SER A 411 -3.69 -5.74 -26.32
N ARG A 412 -3.23 -5.73 -25.05
CA ARG A 412 -3.95 -6.39 -23.93
C ARG A 412 -5.41 -5.91 -23.82
N ILE A 413 -5.62 -4.60 -23.94
CA ILE A 413 -6.96 -4.01 -23.85
C ILE A 413 -7.82 -4.37 -25.06
N ASN A 414 -7.27 -4.30 -26.28
CA ASN A 414 -8.02 -4.64 -27.48
C ASN A 414 -8.42 -6.13 -27.50
N ASP A 415 -7.50 -7.02 -27.12
CA ASP A 415 -7.77 -8.46 -26.99
C ASP A 415 -8.88 -8.71 -25.96
N ALA A 416 -8.81 -8.04 -24.80
CA ALA A 416 -9.84 -8.15 -23.76
C ALA A 416 -11.21 -7.58 -24.21
N VAL A 417 -11.22 -6.45 -24.93
CA VAL A 417 -12.45 -5.85 -25.49
C VAL A 417 -13.12 -6.76 -26.51
N GLU A 418 -12.33 -7.45 -27.34
CA GLU A 418 -12.83 -8.43 -28.32
C GLU A 418 -13.38 -9.68 -27.62
N LYS A 419 -12.69 -10.16 -26.59
CA LYS A 419 -13.09 -11.32 -25.77
C LYS A 419 -14.40 -11.10 -25.01
N GLY A 420 -14.64 -9.87 -24.55
CA GLY A 420 -15.89 -9.43 -23.92
C GLY A 420 -16.01 -9.78 -22.43
N TYR A 421 -16.79 -8.97 -21.70
CA TYR A 421 -16.94 -9.04 -20.23
C TYR A 421 -17.27 -10.44 -19.69
N ALA A 422 -18.30 -11.09 -20.25
CA ALA A 422 -18.77 -12.38 -19.72
C ALA A 422 -17.66 -13.45 -19.76
N THR A 423 -16.89 -13.50 -20.85
CA THR A 423 -15.76 -14.43 -20.99
C THR A 423 -14.60 -14.05 -20.07
N LEU A 424 -14.27 -12.75 -19.98
CA LEU A 424 -13.23 -12.25 -19.07
C LEU A 424 -13.53 -12.62 -17.61
N LEU A 425 -14.77 -12.42 -17.17
CA LEU A 425 -15.19 -12.76 -15.82
C LEU A 425 -15.14 -14.27 -15.56
N ALA A 426 -15.61 -15.08 -16.53
CA ALA A 426 -15.60 -16.54 -16.40
C ALA A 426 -14.16 -17.08 -16.27
N ASP A 427 -13.26 -16.63 -17.14
CA ASP A 427 -11.86 -17.06 -17.14
C ASP A 427 -11.13 -16.61 -15.87
N HIS A 428 -11.40 -15.39 -15.41
CA HIS A 428 -10.90 -14.88 -14.13
C HIS A 428 -11.34 -15.77 -12.96
N LYS A 429 -12.65 -16.02 -12.83
CA LYS A 429 -13.19 -16.85 -11.74
C LYS A 429 -12.62 -18.26 -11.77
N VAL A 430 -12.51 -18.88 -12.94
CA VAL A 430 -11.91 -20.22 -13.08
C VAL A 430 -10.46 -20.21 -12.58
N THR A 431 -9.67 -19.22 -12.99
CA THR A 431 -8.26 -19.12 -12.61
C THR A 431 -8.07 -18.86 -11.11
N HIS A 432 -8.80 -17.88 -10.57
CA HIS A 432 -8.67 -17.46 -9.18
C HIS A 432 -9.22 -18.52 -8.21
N SER A 433 -10.45 -19.00 -8.45
CA SER A 433 -11.08 -19.97 -7.57
C SER A 433 -10.37 -21.32 -7.59
N ALA A 434 -9.70 -21.70 -8.68
CA ALA A 434 -8.87 -22.91 -8.72
C ALA A 434 -7.73 -22.89 -7.69
N LEU A 435 -7.22 -21.71 -7.33
CA LEU A 435 -6.19 -21.53 -6.29
C LEU A 435 -6.83 -21.45 -4.90
N MET A 436 -7.87 -20.63 -4.74
CA MET A 436 -8.56 -20.48 -3.45
C MET A 436 -9.18 -21.79 -2.97
N ASN A 437 -9.74 -22.60 -3.87
CA ASN A 437 -10.39 -23.87 -3.51
C ASN A 437 -9.40 -25.01 -3.16
N ARG A 438 -8.07 -24.80 -3.27
CA ARG A 438 -7.07 -25.80 -2.86
C ARG A 438 -7.07 -26.07 -1.35
N VAL A 439 -7.50 -25.11 -0.53
CA VAL A 439 -7.61 -25.25 0.93
C VAL A 439 -8.94 -24.69 1.40
N ASN A 440 -9.64 -25.46 2.22
CA ASN A 440 -10.86 -25.05 2.92
C ASN A 440 -10.68 -25.25 4.42
N LEU A 441 -10.66 -24.15 5.18
CA LEU A 441 -10.67 -24.17 6.64
C LEU A 441 -12.05 -23.77 7.13
N GLN A 442 -12.77 -24.69 7.80
CA GLN A 442 -14.09 -24.43 8.34
C GLN A 442 -14.09 -24.63 9.86
N LEU A 443 -14.21 -23.52 10.60
CA LEU A 443 -14.26 -23.53 12.08
C LEU A 443 -15.68 -23.20 12.61
N GLY A 444 -16.51 -22.52 11.80
CA GLY A 444 -17.91 -22.18 12.09
C GLY A 444 -18.79 -22.24 10.83
N GLY A 445 -20.07 -21.91 10.98
CA GLY A 445 -20.99 -21.69 9.85
C GLY A 445 -20.84 -20.31 9.21
N SER A 446 -21.58 -20.02 8.14
CA SER A 446 -21.60 -18.70 7.49
C SER A 446 -22.14 -17.60 8.42
N SER A 447 -21.60 -16.38 8.33
CA SER A 447 -22.17 -15.20 9.01
C SER A 447 -22.99 -14.32 8.05
N THR A 448 -24.05 -13.72 8.59
CA THR A 448 -24.84 -12.70 7.89
C THR A 448 -24.56 -11.28 8.38
N MET A 449 -23.65 -11.09 9.34
CA MET A 449 -23.24 -9.75 9.80
C MET A 449 -22.37 -9.08 8.74
N THR A 450 -22.39 -7.74 8.67
CA THR A 450 -21.37 -6.99 7.92
C THR A 450 -19.99 -7.34 8.48
N THR A 451 -18.93 -7.22 7.69
CA THR A 451 -17.57 -7.50 8.18
C THR A 451 -17.21 -6.64 9.39
N GLU A 452 -17.64 -5.38 9.38
CA GLU A 452 -17.43 -4.45 10.50
C GLU A 452 -18.15 -4.92 11.77
N ASP A 453 -19.44 -5.27 11.66
CA ASP A 453 -20.21 -5.76 12.81
C ASP A 453 -19.68 -7.10 13.32
N LEU A 454 -19.21 -7.97 12.43
CA LEU A 454 -18.60 -9.24 12.78
C LEU A 454 -17.32 -9.05 13.61
N ILE A 455 -16.45 -8.10 13.23
CA ILE A 455 -15.24 -7.75 13.98
C ILE A 455 -15.60 -7.13 15.34
N LYS A 456 -16.55 -6.20 15.37
CA LYS A 456 -17.05 -5.59 16.62
C LYS A 456 -17.63 -6.66 17.56
N PHE A 457 -18.42 -7.57 17.01
CA PHE A 457 -18.99 -8.70 17.74
C PHE A 457 -17.89 -9.60 18.32
N TYR A 458 -16.91 -10.02 17.51
CA TYR A 458 -15.79 -10.85 17.94
C TYR A 458 -15.02 -10.22 19.12
N ASN A 459 -14.75 -8.92 19.06
CA ASN A 459 -13.97 -8.20 20.07
C ASN A 459 -14.78 -7.85 21.34
N ALA A 460 -16.11 -7.97 21.32
CA ALA A 460 -16.94 -7.57 22.45
C ALA A 460 -16.83 -8.49 23.68
N SER A 461 -16.47 -9.77 23.50
CA SER A 461 -16.26 -10.71 24.62
C SER A 461 -15.50 -11.98 24.21
N GLU A 462 -14.83 -12.63 25.17
CA GLU A 462 -14.18 -13.94 24.94
C GLU A 462 -15.18 -15.04 24.51
N GLN A 463 -16.43 -14.96 24.97
CA GLN A 463 -17.47 -15.92 24.56
C GLN A 463 -17.75 -15.84 23.05
N ASN A 464 -17.75 -14.63 22.48
CA ASN A 464 -18.05 -14.42 21.06
C ASN A 464 -17.00 -15.06 20.15
N LYS A 465 -15.73 -15.09 20.57
CA LYS A 465 -14.63 -15.71 19.81
C LYS A 465 -14.86 -17.21 19.57
N THR A 466 -15.48 -17.89 20.52
CA THR A 466 -15.81 -19.33 20.42
C THR A 466 -17.19 -19.62 19.81
N SER A 467 -17.94 -18.58 19.42
CA SER A 467 -19.25 -18.75 18.76
C SER A 467 -19.09 -19.10 17.29
N SER A 468 -20.18 -19.54 16.62
CA SER A 468 -20.12 -19.85 15.17
C SER A 468 -19.65 -18.66 14.33
N ASP A 469 -20.12 -17.44 14.64
CA ASP A 469 -19.69 -16.22 13.94
C ASP A 469 -18.23 -15.88 14.23
N GLY A 470 -17.78 -16.06 15.47
CA GLY A 470 -16.39 -15.79 15.84
C GLY A 470 -15.40 -16.73 15.15
N LEU A 471 -15.72 -18.02 15.14
CA LEU A 471 -14.94 -19.04 14.43
C LEU A 471 -15.00 -18.86 12.91
N PHE A 472 -16.12 -18.35 12.37
CA PHE A 472 -16.20 -17.94 10.96
C PHE A 472 -15.26 -16.79 10.64
N LEU A 473 -15.17 -15.77 11.50
CA LEU A 473 -14.23 -14.66 11.31
C LEU A 473 -12.77 -15.14 11.27
N GLU A 474 -12.39 -16.07 12.15
CA GLU A 474 -11.05 -16.68 12.15
C GLU A 474 -10.76 -17.43 10.84
N ALA A 475 -11.73 -18.21 10.36
CA ALA A 475 -11.62 -18.91 9.08
C ALA A 475 -11.55 -17.94 7.88
N LEU A 476 -12.36 -16.87 7.90
CA LEU A 476 -12.32 -15.80 6.90
C LEU A 476 -10.96 -15.11 6.88
N TYR A 477 -10.38 -14.80 8.05
CA TYR A 477 -9.07 -14.16 8.16
C TYR A 477 -7.94 -15.05 7.59
N PHE A 478 -7.99 -16.36 7.86
CA PHE A 478 -7.09 -17.33 7.24
C PHE A 478 -7.20 -17.33 5.71
N GLN A 479 -8.42 -17.40 5.16
CA GLN A 479 -8.62 -17.39 3.71
C GLN A 479 -8.22 -16.04 3.09
N TYR A 480 -8.39 -14.94 3.82
CA TYR A 480 -8.01 -13.61 3.36
C TYR A 480 -6.49 -13.46 3.23
N GLY A 481 -5.71 -14.10 4.10
CA GLY A 481 -4.25 -14.21 3.93
C GLY A 481 -3.87 -14.91 2.61
N ARG A 482 -4.54 -16.03 2.28
CA ARG A 482 -4.33 -16.74 0.99
C ARG A 482 -4.74 -15.89 -0.22
N TYR A 483 -5.85 -15.18 -0.11
CA TYR A 483 -6.30 -14.23 -1.13
C TYR A 483 -5.24 -13.16 -1.42
N PHE A 484 -4.64 -12.56 -0.39
CA PHE A 484 -3.56 -11.59 -0.57
C PHE A 484 -2.30 -12.20 -1.18
N THR A 485 -1.92 -13.42 -0.77
CA THR A 485 -0.80 -14.14 -1.39
C THR A 485 -1.01 -14.33 -2.89
N ILE A 486 -2.22 -14.71 -3.32
CA ILE A 486 -2.58 -14.84 -4.75
C ILE A 486 -2.57 -13.46 -5.41
N GLY A 487 -3.32 -12.50 -4.89
CA GLY A 487 -3.51 -11.19 -5.51
C GLY A 487 -2.21 -10.41 -5.74
N ALA A 488 -1.21 -10.61 -4.87
CA ALA A 488 0.10 -9.95 -4.99
C ALA A 488 1.12 -10.73 -5.84
N ASN A 489 0.88 -12.01 -6.18
CA ASN A 489 1.89 -12.90 -6.77
C ASN A 489 1.41 -13.80 -7.92
N LEU A 490 0.16 -13.67 -8.37
CA LEU A 490 -0.42 -14.55 -9.38
C LEU A 490 0.32 -14.52 -10.74
N ASP A 491 0.78 -13.36 -11.19
CA ASP A 491 1.71 -13.26 -12.32
C ASP A 491 3.14 -13.63 -11.89
N THR A 492 3.47 -14.91 -11.98
CA THR A 492 4.80 -15.45 -11.62
C THR A 492 5.91 -15.07 -12.61
N SER A 493 5.58 -14.41 -13.73
CA SER A 493 6.58 -13.91 -14.69
C SER A 493 7.26 -12.62 -14.22
N ILE A 494 6.72 -11.96 -13.19
CA ILE A 494 7.29 -10.75 -12.60
C ILE A 494 8.21 -11.15 -11.44
N HIS A 495 9.52 -10.99 -11.65
CA HIS A 495 10.56 -11.31 -10.67
C HIS A 495 10.76 -10.17 -9.65
N ALA A 496 9.67 -9.75 -9.03
CA ALA A 496 9.65 -8.78 -7.94
C ALA A 496 8.81 -9.35 -6.78
N PRO A 497 9.24 -9.21 -5.52
CA PRO A 497 8.45 -9.65 -4.39
C PRO A 497 7.26 -8.71 -4.12
N SER A 498 6.29 -9.19 -3.35
CA SER A 498 5.29 -8.36 -2.68
C SER A 498 5.97 -7.57 -1.54
N ASN A 499 5.77 -6.26 -1.52
CA ASN A 499 6.40 -5.34 -0.57
C ASN A 499 5.64 -5.25 0.76
N LEU A 500 5.95 -4.27 1.61
CA LEU A 500 5.28 -4.05 2.91
C LEU A 500 3.75 -3.90 2.83
N GLN A 501 3.19 -3.54 1.67
CA GLN A 501 1.75 -3.42 1.44
C GLN A 501 1.27 -4.34 0.31
N GLY A 502 2.01 -5.41 0.02
CA GLY A 502 1.71 -6.32 -1.07
C GLY A 502 2.03 -5.70 -2.43
N ILE A 503 0.99 -5.18 -3.09
CA ILE A 503 1.06 -4.38 -4.33
C ILE A 503 0.08 -3.19 -4.30
N TRP A 504 -0.48 -2.85 -3.14
CA TRP A 504 -1.50 -1.80 -3.00
C TRP A 504 -0.92 -0.63 -2.21
N ASN A 505 -0.95 0.57 -2.79
CA ASN A 505 -0.47 1.80 -2.15
C ASN A 505 -1.13 3.03 -2.79
N ASP A 506 -1.92 3.80 -2.02
CA ASP A 506 -2.65 4.98 -2.53
C ASP A 506 -1.87 6.30 -2.49
N ARG A 507 -0.59 6.26 -2.10
CA ARG A 507 0.19 7.47 -1.86
C ARG A 507 1.68 7.25 -2.12
N SER A 508 2.25 8.09 -2.97
CA SER A 508 3.68 8.06 -3.26
C SER A 508 4.53 8.69 -2.16
N ASN A 509 5.78 8.21 -2.05
CA ASN A 509 6.82 8.69 -1.13
C ASN A 509 6.40 8.82 0.33
N THR A 510 5.69 7.81 0.86
CA THR A 510 5.23 7.82 2.25
C THR A 510 6.37 7.67 3.25
N SER A 511 6.11 8.13 4.48
CA SER A 511 6.97 7.84 5.64
C SER A 511 6.80 6.42 6.18
N PHE A 512 5.98 5.58 5.56
CA PHE A 512 5.72 4.20 6.00
C PHE A 512 6.78 3.26 5.40
N TRP A 513 8.02 3.42 5.86
CA TRP A 513 9.18 2.63 5.42
C TRP A 513 9.27 2.47 3.90
N HIS A 514 8.95 3.55 3.17
CA HIS A 514 9.01 3.62 1.72
C HIS A 514 8.13 2.63 0.95
N CYS A 515 7.30 1.86 1.66
CA CYS A 515 6.67 0.64 1.15
C CYS A 515 7.71 -0.26 0.44
N ASP A 516 8.89 -0.39 1.06
CA ASP A 516 10.03 -1.11 0.49
C ASP A 516 9.93 -2.63 0.66
N ILE A 517 11.00 -3.32 0.25
CA ILE A 517 11.19 -4.73 0.54
C ILE A 517 12.04 -4.79 1.80
N HIS A 518 11.38 -5.08 2.93
CA HIS A 518 12.00 -5.07 4.24
C HIS A 518 12.43 -6.48 4.66
N ALA A 519 13.74 -6.66 4.86
CA ALA A 519 14.39 -7.98 4.83
C ALA A 519 14.71 -8.59 6.20
N ASP A 520 14.30 -7.98 7.31
CA ASP A 520 14.60 -8.46 8.67
C ASP A 520 13.42 -9.09 9.40
N ILE A 521 12.30 -9.30 8.69
CA ILE A 521 11.17 -10.18 9.05
C ILE A 521 10.05 -10.09 7.99
N ASN A 522 9.81 -8.91 7.42
CA ASN A 522 8.55 -8.59 6.75
C ASN A 522 8.37 -9.32 5.42
N VAL A 523 9.34 -9.25 4.51
CA VAL A 523 9.21 -9.94 3.21
C VAL A 523 9.21 -11.46 3.41
N GLN A 524 9.95 -11.98 4.39
CA GLN A 524 9.89 -13.39 4.73
C GLN A 524 8.47 -13.77 5.19
N MET A 525 7.88 -12.98 6.08
CA MET A 525 6.52 -13.18 6.58
C MET A 525 5.48 -13.16 5.45
N ASN A 526 5.63 -12.28 4.45
CA ASN A 526 4.74 -12.22 3.28
C ASN A 526 4.62 -13.57 2.56
N TYR A 527 5.71 -14.36 2.53
CA TYR A 527 5.80 -15.63 1.82
C TYR A 527 5.67 -16.87 2.72
N TRP A 528 5.59 -16.72 4.04
CA TRP A 528 5.36 -17.86 4.94
C TRP A 528 4.08 -18.65 4.65
N PRO A 529 2.96 -18.03 4.21
CA PRO A 529 1.78 -18.80 3.87
C PRO A 529 1.91 -19.58 2.56
N ALA A 530 2.74 -19.14 1.60
CA ALA A 530 2.71 -19.61 0.22
C ALA A 530 2.75 -21.14 0.11
N ASP A 531 3.80 -21.78 0.61
CA ASP A 531 3.93 -23.24 0.51
C ASP A 531 2.94 -24.04 1.39
N PRO A 532 2.83 -23.82 2.72
CA PRO A 532 1.99 -24.63 3.59
C PRO A 532 0.49 -24.47 3.31
N THR A 533 0.08 -23.38 2.64
CA THR A 533 -1.32 -23.15 2.25
C THR A 533 -1.62 -23.51 0.79
N ASN A 534 -0.75 -24.34 0.17
CA ASN A 534 -0.91 -24.92 -1.17
C ASN A 534 -0.90 -23.88 -2.31
N LEU A 535 0.02 -22.93 -2.21
CA LEU A 535 0.25 -21.82 -3.16
C LEU A 535 1.75 -21.64 -3.47
N SER A 536 2.52 -22.73 -3.55
CA SER A 536 3.98 -22.65 -3.78
C SER A 536 4.34 -21.85 -5.05
N GLU A 537 3.51 -21.88 -6.09
CA GLU A 537 3.72 -21.09 -7.31
C GLU A 537 3.72 -19.58 -7.01
N MET A 538 3.00 -19.13 -5.98
CA MET A 538 2.96 -17.72 -5.55
C MET A 538 4.22 -17.30 -4.78
N HIS A 539 5.12 -18.24 -4.45
CA HIS A 539 6.42 -17.93 -3.87
C HIS A 539 7.44 -17.49 -4.94
N LEU A 540 7.24 -17.91 -6.19
CA LEU A 540 8.19 -17.72 -7.29
C LEU A 540 8.59 -16.27 -7.57
N PRO A 541 7.72 -15.24 -7.46
CA PRO A 541 8.14 -13.85 -7.66
C PRO A 541 9.29 -13.42 -6.74
N PHE A 542 9.29 -13.84 -5.48
CA PHE A 542 10.38 -13.58 -4.54
C PHE A 542 11.59 -14.48 -4.80
N LEU A 543 11.37 -15.77 -5.05
CA LEU A 543 12.46 -16.70 -5.29
C LEU A 543 13.24 -16.33 -6.56
N ASN A 544 12.56 -16.03 -7.66
CA ASN A 544 13.22 -15.60 -8.90
C ASN A 544 13.93 -14.25 -8.73
N HIS A 545 13.38 -13.32 -7.94
CA HIS A 545 14.09 -12.10 -7.57
C HIS A 545 15.43 -12.39 -6.86
N ILE A 546 15.44 -13.35 -5.92
CA ILE A 546 16.67 -13.82 -5.26
C ILE A 546 17.61 -14.46 -6.28
N LEU A 547 17.10 -15.30 -7.19
CA LEU A 547 17.92 -15.98 -8.19
C LEU A 547 18.60 -14.99 -9.14
N ASP A 548 17.88 -13.96 -9.60
CA ASP A 548 18.41 -12.98 -10.55
C ASP A 548 19.49 -12.09 -9.92
N LEU A 549 19.26 -11.59 -8.70
CA LEU A 549 20.19 -10.70 -8.01
C LEU A 549 21.30 -11.43 -7.24
N GLY A 550 21.10 -12.70 -6.90
CA GLY A 550 22.08 -13.54 -6.19
C GLY A 550 22.95 -14.41 -7.11
N ALA A 551 22.77 -14.33 -8.44
CA ALA A 551 23.53 -15.14 -9.39
C ALA A 551 25.03 -14.75 -9.44
N PRO A 552 25.97 -15.71 -9.53
CA PRO A 552 27.43 -15.46 -9.56
C PRO A 552 27.93 -14.49 -10.64
N GLU A 553 27.29 -14.48 -11.80
CA GLU A 553 27.70 -13.67 -12.97
C GLU A 553 26.97 -12.33 -13.04
N SER A 554 26.04 -12.07 -12.10
CA SER A 554 25.33 -10.81 -12.04
C SER A 554 26.30 -9.72 -11.59
N ASN A 555 26.40 -8.60 -12.32
CA ASN A 555 27.01 -7.38 -11.79
C ASN A 555 26.08 -6.74 -10.74
N SER A 556 25.58 -7.56 -9.81
CA SER A 556 24.44 -7.27 -8.96
C SER A 556 24.80 -6.28 -7.85
N PRO A 557 23.87 -5.37 -7.51
CA PRO A 557 23.98 -4.50 -6.34
C PRO A 557 24.19 -5.24 -5.02
N TRP A 558 23.70 -6.46 -4.87
CA TRP A 558 23.87 -7.27 -3.65
C TRP A 558 25.31 -7.75 -3.46
N TYR A 559 26.00 -8.08 -4.55
CA TYR A 559 27.44 -8.37 -4.54
C TYR A 559 28.27 -7.12 -4.23
N GLN A 560 27.85 -5.96 -4.76
CA GLN A 560 28.49 -4.69 -4.44
C GLN A 560 28.29 -4.34 -2.96
N PHE A 561 27.10 -4.60 -2.42
CA PHE A 561 26.76 -4.39 -1.02
C PHE A 561 27.59 -5.27 -0.08
N ALA A 562 27.71 -6.56 -0.39
CA ALA A 562 28.59 -7.49 0.33
C ALA A 562 30.04 -6.98 0.41
N ARG A 563 30.58 -6.45 -0.71
CA ARG A 563 31.93 -5.86 -0.75
C ARG A 563 32.05 -4.53 0.00
N MET A 564 30.97 -3.77 0.15
CA MET A 564 30.92 -2.58 1.00
C MET A 564 31.00 -2.93 2.48
N ILE A 565 30.28 -3.98 2.89
CA ILE A 565 30.35 -4.51 4.27
C ILE A 565 31.76 -5.03 4.57
N LYS A 566 32.33 -5.82 3.65
CA LYS A 566 33.65 -6.42 3.81
C LYS A 566 34.42 -6.37 2.50
N SER A 567 35.47 -5.55 2.46
CA SER A 567 36.36 -5.47 1.30
C SER A 567 36.90 -6.84 0.92
N GLY A 568 36.80 -7.18 -0.38
CA GLY A 568 37.21 -8.46 -0.92
C GLY A 568 36.26 -9.63 -0.63
N ALA A 569 35.08 -9.38 -0.05
CA ALA A 569 34.09 -10.43 0.17
C ALA A 569 33.67 -11.10 -1.14
N HIS A 570 33.49 -12.41 -1.06
CA HIS A 570 32.84 -13.21 -2.08
C HIS A 570 31.34 -13.29 -1.79
N GLY A 571 30.53 -13.62 -2.80
CA GLY A 571 29.10 -13.79 -2.62
C GLY A 571 28.31 -12.49 -2.48
N TRP A 572 27.10 -12.63 -1.96
CA TRP A 572 26.10 -11.57 -1.87
C TRP A 572 25.36 -11.59 -0.54
N THR A 573 24.82 -10.43 -0.16
CA THR A 573 23.83 -10.27 0.92
C THR A 573 22.91 -9.08 0.60
N VAL A 574 21.90 -8.85 1.43
CA VAL A 574 20.92 -7.76 1.27
C VAL A 574 20.92 -6.85 2.51
N ALA A 575 20.53 -5.60 2.30
CA ALA A 575 20.25 -4.67 3.40
C ALA A 575 18.86 -4.94 3.98
N VAL A 576 18.57 -4.36 5.14
CA VAL A 576 17.22 -4.41 5.73
C VAL A 576 16.22 -3.70 4.81
N GLU A 577 16.55 -2.47 4.42
CA GLU A 577 15.72 -1.62 3.57
C GLU A 577 16.25 -1.66 2.13
N ASN A 578 15.52 -2.34 1.22
CA ASN A 578 15.93 -2.47 -0.18
C ASN A 578 14.76 -2.40 -1.17
N ASN A 579 15.07 -2.24 -2.46
CA ASN A 579 14.09 -2.14 -3.56
C ASN A 579 14.21 -3.28 -4.58
N ILE A 580 13.32 -3.29 -5.58
CA ILE A 580 13.28 -4.29 -6.67
C ILE A 580 14.49 -4.25 -7.62
N PHE A 581 15.33 -3.22 -7.52
CA PHE A 581 16.58 -3.07 -8.27
C PHE A 581 17.82 -3.46 -7.45
N GLY A 582 17.65 -3.87 -6.19
CA GLY A 582 18.74 -4.18 -5.26
C GLY A 582 19.43 -2.97 -4.61
N GLY A 583 18.95 -1.75 -4.84
CA GLY A 583 19.44 -0.55 -4.15
C GLY A 583 18.99 -0.50 -2.70
N THR A 584 19.81 0.09 -1.83
CA THR A 584 19.66 0.00 -0.37
C THR A 584 19.69 1.36 0.32
N SER A 585 19.09 1.42 1.50
CA SER A 585 19.34 2.50 2.46
C SER A 585 20.72 2.34 3.12
N ASN A 586 21.03 3.19 4.11
CA ASN A 586 22.24 3.09 4.95
C ASN A 586 21.97 2.48 6.33
N TRP A 587 20.72 2.15 6.63
CA TRP A 587 20.31 1.77 7.98
C TRP A 587 20.82 0.37 8.35
N CYS A 588 21.53 0.27 9.47
CA CYS A 588 22.06 -0.98 10.03
C CYS A 588 22.95 -1.86 9.11
N ASN A 589 23.35 -1.39 7.93
CA ASN A 589 24.10 -2.19 6.95
C ASN A 589 25.41 -2.83 7.46
N ASN A 590 26.09 -2.18 8.40
CA ASN A 590 27.35 -2.70 8.96
C ASN A 590 27.13 -3.68 10.12
N SER A 591 25.89 -3.80 10.61
CA SER A 591 25.55 -4.56 11.81
C SER A 591 24.34 -5.49 11.63
N MET A 592 23.75 -5.63 10.46
CA MET A 592 22.76 -6.67 10.15
C MET A 592 23.14 -7.31 8.82
N LYS A 593 24.21 -8.12 8.84
CA LYS A 593 24.92 -8.49 7.59
C LYS A 593 24.37 -9.76 6.95
N THR A 594 23.70 -10.61 7.71
CA THR A 594 23.34 -11.99 7.31
C THR A 594 21.94 -12.15 6.71
N LEU A 595 21.25 -11.05 6.38
CA LEU A 595 19.87 -11.11 5.88
C LEU A 595 19.73 -11.91 4.56
N GLY A 596 20.76 -11.90 3.72
CA GLY A 596 20.80 -12.75 2.52
C GLY A 596 20.77 -14.26 2.83
N ALA A 597 21.25 -14.66 4.02
CA ALA A 597 21.13 -16.04 4.47
C ALA A 597 19.67 -16.41 4.72
N TRP A 598 18.90 -15.53 5.36
CA TRP A 598 17.48 -15.76 5.56
C TRP A 598 16.72 -15.87 4.23
N TYR A 599 17.05 -15.04 3.23
CA TYR A 599 16.49 -15.19 1.87
C TYR A 599 16.78 -16.57 1.26
N CYS A 600 17.98 -17.12 1.47
CA CYS A 600 18.34 -18.45 0.95
C CYS A 600 17.50 -19.58 1.56
N THR A 601 17.05 -19.46 2.82
CA THR A 601 16.17 -20.48 3.45
C THR A 601 14.87 -20.67 2.68
N HIS A 602 14.36 -19.61 2.03
CA HIS A 602 13.17 -19.69 1.20
C HIS A 602 13.39 -20.50 -0.09
N LEU A 603 14.60 -20.45 -0.66
CA LEU A 603 14.96 -21.26 -1.84
C LEU A 603 14.92 -22.75 -1.50
N TRP A 604 15.57 -23.18 -0.43
CA TRP A 604 15.53 -24.59 0.00
C TRP A 604 14.13 -25.01 0.43
N ARG A 605 13.40 -24.14 1.13
CA ARG A 605 12.02 -24.40 1.52
C ARG A 605 11.13 -24.70 0.32
N TYR A 606 11.18 -23.89 -0.74
CA TYR A 606 10.40 -24.16 -1.94
C TYR A 606 10.71 -25.55 -2.53
N TYR A 607 11.99 -25.93 -2.59
CA TYR A 607 12.37 -27.28 -2.98
C TYR A 607 11.74 -28.35 -2.08
N LYS A 608 11.81 -28.20 -0.75
CA LYS A 608 11.21 -29.18 0.18
C LYS A 608 9.71 -29.40 -0.01
N TYR A 609 8.96 -28.37 -0.42
CA TYR A 609 7.52 -28.47 -0.65
C TYR A 609 7.16 -29.01 -2.04
N THR A 610 7.99 -28.72 -3.06
CA THR A 610 7.67 -29.03 -4.46
C THR A 610 8.44 -30.23 -5.01
N MET A 611 9.57 -30.57 -4.39
CA MET A 611 10.57 -31.52 -4.89
C MET A 611 11.08 -31.19 -6.30
N ASP A 612 11.02 -29.92 -6.72
CA ASP A 612 11.46 -29.47 -8.04
C ASP A 612 13.00 -29.41 -8.10
N LYS A 613 13.60 -30.49 -8.60
CA LYS A 613 15.06 -30.57 -8.79
C LYS A 613 15.60 -29.55 -9.79
N ALA A 614 14.84 -29.18 -10.82
CA ALA A 614 15.28 -28.19 -11.80
C ALA A 614 15.36 -26.80 -11.16
N PHE A 615 14.42 -26.47 -10.27
CA PHE A 615 14.53 -25.29 -9.42
C PHE A 615 15.75 -25.37 -8.50
N LEU A 616 15.97 -26.49 -7.79
CA LEU A 616 17.10 -26.65 -6.89
C LEU A 616 18.46 -26.51 -7.61
N GLN A 617 18.58 -27.00 -8.84
CA GLN A 617 19.77 -26.79 -9.67
C GLN A 617 20.05 -25.32 -9.98
N ARG A 618 19.02 -24.47 -10.10
CA ARG A 618 19.17 -23.03 -10.27
C ARG A 618 19.47 -22.32 -8.95
N ALA A 619 18.85 -22.77 -7.86
CA ALA A 619 18.96 -22.16 -6.54
C ALA A 619 20.27 -22.47 -5.81
N LEU A 620 20.79 -23.70 -5.94
CA LEU A 620 21.94 -24.16 -5.17
C LEU A 620 23.21 -23.31 -5.39
N PRO A 621 23.55 -22.87 -6.62
CA PRO A 621 24.65 -21.94 -6.84
C PRO A 621 24.46 -20.59 -6.13
N VAL A 622 23.23 -20.08 -6.09
CA VAL A 622 22.89 -18.81 -5.44
C VAL A 622 23.03 -18.91 -3.91
N MET A 623 22.56 -20.02 -3.33
CA MET A 623 22.74 -20.33 -1.90
C MET A 623 24.23 -20.48 -1.53
N TYR A 624 25.00 -21.18 -2.37
CA TYR A 624 26.45 -21.34 -2.17
C TYR A 624 27.19 -20.01 -2.20
N GLN A 625 26.80 -19.08 -3.08
CA GLN A 625 27.38 -17.74 -3.09
C GLN A 625 27.11 -16.99 -1.79
N ASN A 626 25.92 -17.10 -1.20
CA ASN A 626 25.66 -16.52 0.12
C ASN A 626 26.50 -17.20 1.24
N ALA A 627 26.71 -18.52 1.16
CA ALA A 627 27.62 -19.23 2.07
C ALA A 627 29.08 -18.72 1.97
N LEU A 628 29.55 -18.35 0.77
CA LEU A 628 30.85 -17.70 0.59
C LEU A 628 30.91 -16.29 1.20
N PHE A 629 29.79 -15.56 1.21
CA PHE A 629 29.72 -14.30 1.94
C PHE A 629 29.84 -14.52 3.45
N THR A 630 29.10 -15.49 4.00
CA THR A 630 29.24 -15.91 5.41
C THR A 630 30.71 -16.22 5.73
N LYS A 631 31.38 -17.02 4.89
CA LYS A 631 32.82 -17.34 5.02
C LYS A 631 33.71 -16.09 5.04
N SER A 632 33.32 -15.02 4.34
CA SER A 632 34.10 -13.78 4.24
C SER A 632 34.04 -12.92 5.51
N ILE A 633 33.00 -13.08 6.34
CA ILE A 633 32.74 -12.21 7.50
C ILE A 633 32.96 -12.87 8.87
N VAL A 634 33.06 -14.20 8.92
CA VAL A 634 33.28 -14.95 10.17
C VAL A 634 34.70 -14.81 10.74
N THR A 635 34.82 -15.01 12.04
CA THR A 635 36.09 -15.14 12.76
C THR A 635 36.04 -16.35 13.69
N LYS A 636 37.19 -16.91 14.08
CA LYS A 636 37.22 -17.99 15.08
C LYS A 636 37.18 -17.42 16.51
N ASP A 637 36.39 -18.03 17.37
CA ASP A 637 36.35 -17.77 18.81
C ASP A 637 37.49 -18.48 19.56
N SER A 638 37.53 -18.37 20.90
CA SER A 638 38.57 -19.00 21.72
C SER A 638 38.50 -20.54 21.74
N ASN A 639 37.37 -21.13 21.34
CA ASN A 639 37.18 -22.57 21.22
C ASN A 639 37.45 -23.08 19.78
N GLY A 640 37.78 -22.17 18.85
CA GLY A 640 38.03 -22.47 17.45
C GLY A 640 36.77 -22.54 16.58
N LEU A 641 35.59 -22.21 17.13
CA LEU A 641 34.33 -22.17 16.38
C LEU A 641 34.22 -20.85 15.59
N TYR A 642 33.61 -20.91 14.41
CA TYR A 642 33.32 -19.74 13.60
C TYR A 642 32.11 -18.97 14.14
N GLU A 643 32.30 -17.69 14.42
CA GLU A 643 31.27 -16.75 14.85
C GLU A 643 31.27 -15.48 13.99
N ILE A 644 30.09 -14.91 13.80
CA ILE A 644 29.87 -13.65 13.11
C ILE A 644 29.76 -12.55 14.17
N LYS A 645 30.74 -11.65 14.16
CA LYS A 645 30.81 -10.52 15.09
C LYS A 645 30.13 -9.28 14.52
N ASN A 646 29.92 -8.32 15.41
CA ASN A 646 29.35 -7.02 15.11
C ASN A 646 27.98 -7.14 14.43
N GLU A 647 27.13 -8.02 14.93
CA GLU A 647 25.74 -8.18 14.53
C GLU A 647 24.80 -7.56 15.57
N PHE A 648 23.73 -6.99 15.07
CA PHE A 648 22.63 -6.38 15.81
C PHE A 648 21.44 -7.33 15.67
N SER A 649 20.80 -7.65 16.79
CA SER A 649 19.58 -8.44 16.75
C SER A 649 18.46 -7.51 16.31
N PRO A 650 17.76 -7.75 15.17
CA PRO A 650 16.61 -6.94 14.79
C PRO A 650 15.65 -6.85 15.98
N GLU A 651 15.38 -5.72 16.62
CA GLU A 651 15.95 -4.38 16.41
C GLU A 651 16.29 -3.76 17.77
N HIS A 652 17.00 -4.48 18.62
CA HIS A 652 17.28 -4.04 19.99
C HIS A 652 18.60 -4.57 20.53
N GLY A 653 18.92 -4.12 21.75
CA GLY A 653 20.09 -4.56 22.49
C GLY A 653 21.43 -4.14 21.88
N PRO A 654 22.53 -4.75 22.35
CA PRO A 654 23.87 -4.41 21.88
C PRO A 654 24.21 -5.08 20.54
N VAL A 655 25.20 -4.49 19.87
CA VAL A 655 25.90 -5.15 18.76
C VAL A 655 26.92 -6.16 19.33
N ASP A 656 26.83 -7.43 18.95
CA ASP A 656 27.65 -8.55 19.47
C ASP A 656 27.63 -9.74 18.46
N VAL A 657 27.74 -10.97 18.93
CA VAL A 657 27.38 -12.22 18.23
C VAL A 657 25.94 -12.56 18.60
N THR A 658 25.04 -12.57 17.61
CA THR A 658 23.58 -12.76 17.81
C THR A 658 23.12 -14.13 17.38
N ALA A 659 22.08 -14.65 18.03
CA ALA A 659 21.49 -15.95 17.72
C ALA A 659 20.94 -15.96 16.29
N PHE A 660 20.21 -14.89 15.93
CA PHE A 660 19.71 -14.64 14.57
C PHE A 660 20.77 -14.85 13.48
N ALA A 661 21.90 -14.14 13.58
CA ALA A 661 22.94 -14.20 12.56
C ALA A 661 23.60 -15.58 12.47
N GLN A 662 23.85 -16.20 13.63
CA GLN A 662 24.45 -17.53 13.68
C GLN A 662 23.50 -18.61 13.13
N GLN A 663 22.24 -18.60 13.53
CA GLN A 663 21.26 -19.62 13.16
C GLN A 663 20.92 -19.54 11.67
N THR A 664 20.63 -18.35 11.14
CA THR A 664 20.31 -18.17 9.71
C THR A 664 21.50 -18.52 8.81
N SER A 665 22.71 -18.09 9.16
CA SER A 665 23.92 -18.46 8.40
C SER A 665 24.24 -19.96 8.48
N TYR A 666 24.05 -20.60 9.64
CA TYR A 666 24.23 -22.04 9.76
C TYR A 666 23.19 -22.83 8.94
N GLU A 667 21.92 -22.40 8.97
CA GLU A 667 20.86 -23.04 8.18
C GLU A 667 21.20 -23.05 6.69
N VAL A 668 21.68 -21.94 6.12
CA VAL A 668 22.09 -21.91 4.71
C VAL A 668 23.28 -22.82 4.42
N LEU A 669 24.29 -22.86 5.30
CA LEU A 669 25.42 -23.78 5.14
C LEU A 669 24.93 -25.24 5.10
N ASP A 670 24.04 -25.60 6.02
CA ASP A 670 23.44 -26.93 6.10
C ASP A 670 22.58 -27.26 4.87
N GLU A 671 21.79 -26.30 4.39
CA GLU A 671 20.93 -26.45 3.22
C GLU A 671 21.72 -26.54 1.91
N VAL A 672 22.87 -25.87 1.79
CA VAL A 672 23.79 -26.06 0.65
C VAL A 672 24.35 -27.49 0.65
N MET A 673 24.78 -28.00 1.80
CA MET A 673 25.27 -29.38 1.93
C MET A 673 24.18 -30.39 1.55
N LYS A 674 22.96 -30.19 2.07
CA LYS A 674 21.80 -31.02 1.76
C LYS A 674 21.42 -30.96 0.29
N GLY A 675 21.37 -29.76 -0.30
CA GLY A 675 21.02 -29.58 -1.71
C GLY A 675 22.03 -30.21 -2.67
N HIS A 676 23.33 -30.13 -2.35
CA HIS A 676 24.36 -30.84 -3.10
C HIS A 676 24.18 -32.37 -3.02
N ALA A 677 23.96 -32.90 -1.81
CA ALA A 677 23.73 -34.33 -1.61
C ALA A 677 22.46 -34.84 -2.31
N GLU A 678 21.39 -34.05 -2.29
CA GLU A 678 20.08 -34.38 -2.89
C GLU A 678 20.12 -34.43 -4.42
N LEU A 679 20.89 -33.53 -5.05
CA LEU A 679 21.11 -33.55 -6.49
C LEU A 679 22.12 -34.61 -6.92
N GLY A 680 23.06 -34.99 -6.05
CA GLY A 680 24.10 -35.97 -6.37
C GLY A 680 24.89 -35.55 -7.62
N ASP A 681 24.97 -36.44 -8.60
CA ASP A 681 25.67 -36.19 -9.88
C ASP A 681 25.05 -35.05 -10.71
N GLU A 682 23.80 -34.68 -10.43
CA GLU A 682 23.10 -33.56 -11.08
C GLU A 682 23.40 -32.20 -10.43
N SER A 683 24.23 -32.18 -9.38
CA SER A 683 24.56 -30.95 -8.66
C SER A 683 25.41 -30.01 -9.53
N PRO A 684 25.05 -28.72 -9.61
CA PRO A 684 25.90 -27.71 -10.26
C PRO A 684 27.15 -27.36 -9.44
N LEU A 685 27.22 -27.78 -8.17
CA LEU A 685 28.40 -27.59 -7.31
C LEU A 685 29.29 -28.83 -7.39
N THR A 686 30.60 -28.62 -7.50
CA THR A 686 31.58 -29.70 -7.46
C THR A 686 31.94 -30.08 -6.02
N ALA A 687 32.54 -31.26 -5.83
CA ALA A 687 33.11 -31.65 -4.54
C ALA A 687 34.18 -30.64 -4.04
N SER A 688 34.89 -29.98 -4.98
CA SER A 688 35.86 -28.93 -4.65
C SER A 688 35.18 -27.67 -4.13
N ASP A 689 34.01 -27.29 -4.67
CA ASP A 689 33.23 -26.16 -4.17
C ASP A 689 32.74 -26.42 -2.74
N ILE A 690 32.21 -27.61 -2.49
CA ILE A 690 31.77 -28.02 -1.15
C ILE A 690 32.94 -28.01 -0.14
N ALA A 691 34.12 -28.46 -0.56
CA ALA A 691 35.32 -28.43 0.27
C ALA A 691 35.71 -27.00 0.71
N VAL A 692 35.34 -25.95 -0.03
CA VAL A 692 35.61 -24.55 0.35
C VAL A 692 34.86 -24.15 1.64
N ILE A 693 33.66 -24.67 1.85
CA ILE A 693 32.80 -24.35 3.00
C ILE A 693 32.77 -25.46 4.07
N GLN A 694 33.43 -26.59 3.84
CA GLN A 694 33.40 -27.74 4.75
C GLN A 694 33.90 -27.42 6.17
N ASP A 695 35.11 -26.84 6.32
CA ASP A 695 35.65 -26.47 7.64
C ASP A 695 34.75 -25.45 8.36
N LEU A 696 34.11 -24.57 7.58
CA LEU A 696 33.16 -23.60 8.12
C LEU A 696 31.91 -24.29 8.66
N TYR A 697 31.30 -25.19 7.89
CA TYR A 697 30.11 -25.94 8.27
C TYR A 697 30.35 -26.81 9.51
N ASP A 698 31.47 -27.55 9.55
CA ASP A 698 31.76 -28.49 10.63
C ASP A 698 32.08 -27.79 11.96
N ASN A 699 32.62 -26.57 11.90
CA ASN A 699 33.08 -25.81 13.07
C ASN A 699 32.33 -24.49 13.26
N PHE A 700 31.08 -24.38 12.82
CA PHE A 700 30.26 -23.18 13.02
C PHE A 700 29.63 -23.15 14.42
N ASP A 701 29.65 -22.00 15.11
CA ASP A 701 28.83 -21.80 16.31
C ASP A 701 27.36 -21.67 15.90
N LYS A 702 26.52 -22.63 16.29
CA LYS A 702 25.14 -22.72 15.80
C LYS A 702 24.19 -21.70 16.43
N GLY A 703 24.65 -20.83 17.34
CA GLY A 703 23.78 -19.84 17.95
C GLY A 703 22.76 -20.41 18.94
N LEU A 704 22.99 -21.64 19.42
CA LEU A 704 22.11 -22.34 20.36
C LEU A 704 22.64 -22.19 21.78
N TRP A 705 22.53 -20.97 22.30
CA TRP A 705 22.94 -20.64 23.67
C TRP A 705 21.72 -20.56 24.58
N VAL A 706 21.93 -20.65 25.89
CA VAL A 706 20.85 -20.60 26.89
C VAL A 706 21.20 -19.63 28.00
N GLU A 707 20.18 -18.92 28.49
CA GLU A 707 20.25 -18.06 29.67
C GLU A 707 19.10 -18.37 30.63
N THR A 708 19.20 -17.85 31.85
CA THR A 708 18.13 -17.94 32.85
C THR A 708 17.42 -16.60 32.98
N TYR A 709 16.16 -16.53 32.56
CA TYR A 709 15.30 -15.37 32.73
C TYR A 709 14.11 -15.71 33.64
N ASN A 710 13.92 -14.92 34.70
CA ASN A 710 12.88 -15.15 35.73
C ASN A 710 12.83 -16.60 36.27
N GLY A 711 14.00 -17.22 36.44
CA GLY A 711 14.13 -18.60 36.96
C GLY A 711 13.74 -19.70 35.97
N LYS A 712 13.54 -19.37 34.68
CA LYS A 712 13.32 -20.32 33.60
C LYS A 712 14.49 -20.27 32.62
N GLU A 713 14.88 -21.42 32.08
CA GLU A 713 15.82 -21.48 30.97
C GLU A 713 15.12 -21.04 29.68
N CYS A 714 15.79 -20.19 28.91
CA CYS A 714 15.36 -19.76 27.59
C CYS A 714 16.57 -19.73 26.64
N ILE A 715 16.30 -19.68 25.33
CA ILE A 715 17.32 -19.46 24.32
C ILE A 715 17.86 -18.03 24.51
N SER A 716 19.18 -17.87 24.52
CA SER A 716 19.79 -16.55 24.57
C SER A 716 19.81 -15.90 23.19
N GLU A 717 19.47 -14.63 23.14
CA GLU A 717 19.50 -13.85 21.90
C GLU A 717 20.92 -13.38 21.53
N TRP A 718 21.80 -13.21 22.51
CA TRP A 718 23.22 -12.91 22.30
C TRP A 718 24.11 -13.95 22.97
N LYS A 719 25.29 -14.15 22.41
CA LYS A 719 26.30 -15.05 22.98
C LYS A 719 26.86 -14.52 24.30
N ASN A 720 27.12 -13.22 24.37
CA ASN A 720 27.86 -12.62 25.48
C ASN A 720 27.05 -11.61 26.30
N ASN A 721 25.77 -11.41 25.98
CA ASN A 721 24.91 -10.42 26.63
C ASN A 721 23.59 -11.06 27.04
N ALA A 722 23.06 -10.65 28.20
CA ALA A 722 21.77 -11.09 28.69
C ALA A 722 20.63 -10.28 28.04
N LEU A 723 19.45 -10.89 27.95
CA LEU A 723 18.23 -10.22 27.47
C LEU A 723 17.94 -8.94 28.26
N SER A 724 17.75 -7.83 27.54
CA SER A 724 17.52 -6.50 28.13
C SER A 724 16.13 -5.93 27.88
N ASP A 725 15.45 -6.34 26.81
CA ASP A 725 14.07 -5.97 26.51
C ASP A 725 13.21 -7.21 26.23
N PRO A 726 12.62 -7.82 27.27
CA PRO A 726 11.78 -9.02 27.13
C PRO A 726 10.40 -8.73 26.52
N GLY A 727 10.03 -7.46 26.34
CA GLY A 727 8.77 -7.04 25.73
C GLY A 727 8.92 -6.61 24.27
N HIS A 728 10.11 -6.78 23.69
CA HIS A 728 10.38 -6.38 22.32
C HIS A 728 9.53 -7.16 21.32
N ARG A 729 9.20 -6.51 20.20
CA ARG A 729 8.32 -7.08 19.17
C ARG A 729 9.00 -8.14 18.30
N HIS A 730 10.33 -8.07 18.14
CA HIS A 730 11.09 -9.08 17.40
C HIS A 730 11.54 -10.19 18.34
N LEU A 731 11.60 -11.41 17.78
CA LEU A 731 12.06 -12.63 18.44
C LEU A 731 13.10 -13.28 17.51
N SER A 732 14.17 -12.51 17.23
CA SER A 732 15.13 -12.76 16.15
C SER A 732 16.07 -13.94 16.43
#